data_AF-A0AAW0DI12-F1
#
_entry.id   AF-A0AAW0DI12-F1
#
_cell.length_a   1.000
_cell.length_b   1.000
_cell.length_c   1.000
_cell.angle_alpha   90.00
_cell.angle_beta   90.00
_cell.angle_gamma   90.00
#
_symmetry.space_group_name_H-M   'P 1'
#
loop_
_entity.id
_entity.type
_entity.pdbx_description
1 polymer ?
#
loop_
_entity_poly.entity_id
_entity_poly.type
_entity_poly.pdbx_seq_one_letter_code
_entity_poly.pdbx_strand_id
1 'polypeptide(L)'
;MHESLDIKSYTDLAPFIRQAAVSAASGDHLKLVVMAEERKDRSTQRLLLALLHKNLSTTSSLIPGFVQALDSATVEVANDKLKLLEACVSRVLHSLLGVSFLRFECLDHESFKDLDILPPSWKWIQFLDTYRDVIALVIPSFDVPQLYYASLAFLAHIGNDGWVANTLSSQCRPRKLFARAWVCLLNSDYDIDHFSFLYLGINLDRFTVHGGGLDEFIDGVEGKAVLVAILVDYIERVTSSPAARHNLQYLVFVAQLFPALAEDTKLMTSLCQQGIVKTITSALSEMASEATTKEAVKALDALLFTLHLCLRTTPEYQWVAQSLQSGLVSAITAVCCVSVSREEADLQWLNSIVESMTLGLVFKFVLLQVRAEWPRIESAYTALQGHAMFEKWHGFTRLAEIRLQTLTAYEKGDFSRHRVCSNSTCAMMAAKTAFRRCSACSLALYCSKACQSHDWHFGDHSDYCKRYKSVQLSMSSSLDVQEKSFLRALLYDTYLSARRAIMAKRMEFARCSPDRTLIILFDYTSPDALRIECAVGVLPDDPPYQIFADMVQRNGGRLELHAIRIRHGGAARTYLIPMHFETDEKTAALQKLAKSEASSEADREGIEKILGLSGVEIYGDVLGDLSELGVSTNLGSS
;
A
#
# COMPACT_ATOMS: atom_id res chain seq x y z
N MET A 1 -30.71 36.19 24.94
CA MET A 1 -30.73 37.13 23.81
C MET A 1 -29.73 38.18 24.24
N HIS A 2 -28.59 38.20 23.55
CA HIS A 2 -27.42 38.99 23.88
C HIS A 2 -27.80 40.45 24.16
N GLU A 3 -27.04 41.13 25.03
CA GLU A 3 -27.18 42.58 25.28
C GLU A 3 -27.07 43.45 24.01
N SER A 4 -26.64 42.89 22.87
CA SER A 4 -26.60 43.56 21.58
C SER A 4 -27.94 43.61 20.82
N LEU A 5 -28.98 42.92 21.30
CA LEU A 5 -30.34 43.02 20.78
C LEU A 5 -31.22 43.72 21.83
N ASP A 6 -31.23 45.06 21.83
CA ASP A 6 -32.11 45.89 22.68
C ASP A 6 -33.58 45.74 22.25
N ILE A 7 -34.14 44.56 22.48
CA ILE A 7 -35.54 44.23 22.22
C ILE A 7 -36.27 44.33 23.56
N LYS A 8 -36.87 45.49 23.82
CA LYS A 8 -37.59 45.78 25.07
C LYS A 8 -38.87 44.95 25.24
N SER A 9 -39.43 44.42 24.14
CA SER A 9 -40.58 43.54 24.14
C SER A 9 -40.59 42.60 22.93
N TYR A 10 -41.04 41.35 23.12
CA TYR A 10 -41.32 40.42 22.01
C TYR A 10 -42.34 40.99 21.01
N THR A 11 -43.12 42.01 21.41
CA THR A 11 -44.07 42.71 20.51
C THR A 11 -43.42 43.61 19.48
N ASP A 12 -42.12 43.89 19.60
CA ASP A 12 -41.40 44.80 18.70
C ASP A 12 -40.62 44.01 17.64
N LEU A 13 -40.57 42.68 17.80
CA LEU A 13 -40.02 41.77 16.82
C LEU A 13 -40.94 41.68 15.61
N ALA A 14 -40.33 41.69 14.42
CA ALA A 14 -41.03 41.37 13.18
C ALA A 14 -41.83 40.07 13.37
N PRO A 15 -43.06 39.95 12.80
CA PRO A 15 -43.95 38.82 13.06
C PRO A 15 -43.29 37.45 12.89
N PHE A 16 -42.39 37.33 11.91
CA PHE A 16 -41.62 36.11 11.68
C PHE A 16 -40.64 35.80 12.83
N ILE A 17 -39.93 36.81 13.37
CA ILE A 17 -38.99 36.62 14.48
C ILE A 17 -39.77 36.19 15.72
N ARG A 18 -40.94 36.78 15.93
CA ARG A 18 -41.81 36.42 17.04
C ARG A 18 -42.30 34.98 16.90
N GLN A 19 -42.68 34.57 15.69
CA GLN A 19 -43.06 33.19 15.39
C GLN A 19 -41.90 32.21 15.55
N ALA A 20 -40.69 32.58 15.13
CA ALA A 20 -39.47 31.82 15.33
C ALA A 20 -39.12 31.68 16.82
N ALA A 21 -39.20 32.76 17.58
CA ALA A 21 -38.95 32.75 19.02
C ALA A 21 -40.02 31.96 19.80
N VAL A 22 -41.29 32.06 19.40
CA VAL A 22 -42.39 31.25 19.94
C VAL A 22 -42.19 29.78 19.60
N SER A 23 -41.81 29.45 18.36
CA SER A 23 -41.52 28.08 17.94
C SER A 23 -40.30 27.51 18.67
N ALA A 24 -39.28 28.34 18.93
CA ALA A 24 -38.12 27.98 19.76
C ALA A 24 -38.54 27.68 21.20
N ALA A 25 -39.45 28.50 21.76
CA ALA A 25 -39.94 28.35 23.12
C ALA A 25 -40.91 27.18 23.28
N SER A 26 -41.70 26.87 22.26
CA SER A 26 -42.68 25.77 22.26
C SER A 26 -42.08 24.41 21.89
N GLY A 27 -40.81 24.37 21.49
CA GLY A 27 -40.15 23.15 21.02
C GLY A 27 -40.53 22.75 19.58
N ASP A 28 -41.21 23.60 18.82
CA ASP A 28 -41.58 23.35 17.41
C ASP A 28 -40.40 23.72 16.50
N HIS A 29 -39.29 23.00 16.66
CA HIS A 29 -38.04 23.29 15.98
C HIS A 29 -38.09 23.00 14.48
N LEU A 30 -38.99 22.13 14.03
CA LEU A 30 -39.19 21.87 12.61
C LEU A 30 -39.63 23.15 11.88
N LYS A 31 -40.50 23.97 12.49
CA LYS A 31 -40.85 25.29 11.93
C LYS A 31 -39.66 26.23 11.84
N LEU A 32 -38.74 26.21 12.82
CA LEU A 32 -37.53 27.04 12.77
C LEU A 32 -36.62 26.64 11.61
N VAL A 33 -36.45 25.33 11.36
CA VAL A 33 -35.67 24.81 10.23
C VAL A 33 -36.30 25.22 8.90
N VAL A 34 -37.61 25.03 8.74
CA VAL A 34 -38.34 25.45 7.52
C VAL A 34 -38.22 26.96 7.30
N MET A 35 -38.34 27.76 8.36
CA MET A 35 -38.19 29.22 8.27
C MET A 35 -36.75 29.65 7.92
N ALA A 36 -35.75 28.89 8.36
CA ALA A 36 -34.34 29.12 8.02
C ALA A 36 -34.08 28.86 6.53
N GLU A 37 -34.68 27.80 5.99
CA GLU A 37 -34.53 27.40 4.60
C GLU A 37 -35.20 28.39 3.63
N GLU A 38 -36.37 28.91 3.98
CA GLU A 38 -37.14 29.85 3.16
C GLU A 38 -36.51 31.26 3.07
N ARG A 39 -35.65 31.65 4.03
CA ARG A 39 -35.14 33.03 4.13
C ARG A 39 -33.63 33.11 3.91
N LYS A 40 -33.26 33.86 2.87
CA LYS A 40 -31.86 34.05 2.43
C LYS A 40 -31.20 35.32 2.97
N ASP A 41 -31.83 36.05 3.90
CA ASP A 41 -31.23 37.27 4.43
C ASP A 41 -30.35 36.99 5.66
N ARG A 42 -29.20 37.67 5.69
CA ARG A 42 -28.16 37.50 6.73
C ARG A 42 -28.66 37.81 8.15
N SER A 43 -29.58 38.76 8.30
CA SER A 43 -30.06 39.17 9.62
C SER A 43 -30.95 38.10 10.27
N THR A 44 -31.84 37.51 9.48
CA THR A 44 -32.69 36.38 9.88
C THR A 44 -31.84 35.16 10.23
N GLN A 45 -30.85 34.82 9.41
CA GLN A 45 -29.99 33.67 9.68
C GLN A 45 -29.12 33.86 10.93
N ARG A 46 -28.57 35.07 11.17
CA ARG A 46 -27.85 35.38 12.42
C ARG A 46 -28.74 35.23 13.65
N LEU A 47 -29.99 35.67 13.56
CA LEU A 47 -30.93 35.56 14.66
C LEU A 47 -31.34 34.10 14.93
N LEU A 48 -31.58 33.33 13.87
CA LEU A 48 -31.83 31.89 13.99
C LEU A 48 -30.63 31.19 14.63
N LEU A 49 -29.41 31.51 14.21
CA LEU A 49 -28.19 30.97 14.80
C LEU A 49 -28.07 31.33 16.30
N ALA A 50 -28.40 32.57 16.69
CA ALA A 50 -28.41 32.99 18.09
C ALA A 50 -29.48 32.26 18.94
N LEU A 51 -30.66 31.97 18.35
CA LEU A 51 -31.70 31.17 19.00
C LEU A 51 -31.25 29.71 19.18
N LEU A 52 -30.63 29.12 18.16
CA LEU A 52 -30.05 27.77 18.20
C LEU A 52 -28.94 27.68 19.26
N HIS A 53 -28.02 28.64 19.29
CA HIS A 53 -26.98 28.73 20.31
C HIS A 53 -27.58 28.82 21.73
N LYS A 54 -28.57 29.70 21.96
CA LYS A 54 -29.22 29.81 23.27
C LYS A 54 -29.84 28.48 23.70
N ASN A 55 -30.47 27.75 22.79
CA ASN A 55 -31.05 26.43 23.09
C ASN A 55 -29.98 25.42 23.49
N LEU A 56 -28.90 25.31 22.69
CA LEU A 56 -27.77 24.41 22.97
C LEU A 56 -27.12 24.74 24.31
N SER A 57 -26.85 26.01 24.59
CA SER A 57 -26.22 26.46 25.83
C SER A 57 -27.10 26.22 27.05
N THR A 58 -28.39 26.56 26.98
CA THR A 58 -29.32 26.35 28.10
C THR A 58 -29.47 24.87 28.41
N THR A 59 -29.62 24.04 27.38
CA THR A 59 -29.79 22.59 27.56
C THR A 59 -28.49 21.92 28.01
N SER A 60 -27.31 22.39 27.59
CA SER A 60 -26.02 21.78 27.96
C SER A 60 -25.75 21.80 29.48
N SER A 61 -26.33 22.76 30.19
CA SER A 61 -26.26 22.85 31.66
C SER A 61 -26.97 21.68 32.37
N LEU A 62 -27.86 20.96 31.67
CA LEU A 62 -28.61 19.82 32.19
C LEU A 62 -27.84 18.49 32.05
N ILE A 63 -26.78 18.45 31.24
CA ILE A 63 -26.00 17.22 30.97
C ILE A 63 -25.53 16.51 32.24
N PRO A 64 -24.96 17.18 33.27
CA PRO A 64 -24.54 16.49 34.50
C PRO A 64 -25.71 15.77 35.21
N GLY A 65 -26.91 16.35 35.18
CA GLY A 65 -28.11 15.75 35.75
C GLY A 65 -28.60 14.54 34.95
N PHE A 66 -28.41 14.53 33.63
CA PHE A 66 -28.70 13.38 32.79
C PHE A 66 -27.69 12.26 32.97
N VAL A 67 -26.39 12.57 33.03
CA VAL A 67 -25.33 11.60 33.35
C VAL A 67 -25.64 10.86 34.65
N GLN A 68 -25.93 11.60 35.72
CA GLN A 68 -26.29 10.99 37.01
C GLN A 68 -27.55 10.10 36.91
N ALA A 69 -28.53 10.48 36.09
CA ALA A 69 -29.75 9.70 35.88
C ALA A 69 -29.50 8.42 35.08
N LEU A 70 -28.66 8.48 34.04
CA LEU A 70 -28.31 7.33 33.21
C LEU A 70 -27.40 6.34 33.95
N ASP A 71 -26.43 6.82 34.73
CA ASP A 71 -25.51 5.98 35.51
C ASP A 71 -26.20 5.26 36.69
N SER A 72 -27.27 5.84 37.24
CA SER A 72 -27.95 5.30 38.42
C SER A 72 -28.98 4.21 38.12
N ALA A 73 -29.35 4.01 36.85
CA ALA A 73 -30.14 2.89 36.29
C ALA A 73 -31.20 2.25 37.22
N THR A 74 -31.93 3.04 38.01
CA THR A 74 -33.06 2.58 38.82
C THR A 74 -34.36 3.05 38.16
N VAL A 75 -35.15 2.09 37.72
CA VAL A 75 -36.31 2.23 36.81
C VAL A 75 -37.37 3.22 37.30
N GLU A 76 -37.50 3.42 38.62
CA GLU A 76 -38.63 4.19 39.20
C GLU A 76 -38.42 5.71 39.26
N VAL A 77 -37.19 6.23 39.23
CA VAL A 77 -36.91 7.69 39.22
C VAL A 77 -36.88 8.24 37.79
N ALA A 78 -37.10 7.40 36.78
CA ALA A 78 -36.72 7.67 35.40
C ALA A 78 -37.77 8.44 34.60
N ASN A 79 -39.08 8.30 34.85
CA ASN A 79 -40.09 8.74 33.86
C ASN A 79 -40.08 10.24 33.51
N ASP A 80 -40.04 11.14 34.50
CA ASP A 80 -40.06 12.59 34.22
C ASP A 80 -38.71 13.08 33.67
N LYS A 81 -37.61 12.53 34.16
CA LYS A 81 -36.26 12.84 33.65
C LYS A 81 -36.04 12.28 32.24
N LEU A 82 -36.61 11.12 31.92
CA LEU A 82 -36.57 10.52 30.58
C LEU A 82 -37.37 11.34 29.59
N LYS A 83 -38.58 11.78 29.94
CA LYS A 83 -39.36 12.70 29.09
C LYS A 83 -38.63 14.02 28.86
N LEU A 84 -37.99 14.55 29.90
CA LEU A 84 -37.17 15.76 29.77
C LEU A 84 -35.94 15.51 28.89
N LEU A 85 -35.27 14.36 29.05
CA LEU A 85 -34.14 13.95 28.23
C LEU A 85 -34.56 13.79 26.77
N GLU A 86 -35.65 13.08 26.47
CA GLU A 86 -36.22 12.92 25.13
C GLU A 86 -36.47 14.28 24.48
N ALA A 87 -37.14 15.17 25.21
CA ALA A 87 -37.38 16.53 24.74
C ALA A 87 -36.08 17.31 24.54
N CYS A 88 -35.04 17.12 25.37
CA CYS A 88 -33.75 17.77 25.17
C CYS A 88 -32.99 17.21 23.97
N VAL A 89 -32.94 15.88 23.82
CA VAL A 89 -32.28 15.18 22.72
C VAL A 89 -32.89 15.59 21.38
N SER A 90 -34.23 15.52 21.25
CA SER A 90 -34.93 15.97 20.05
C SER A 90 -34.62 17.44 19.72
N ARG A 91 -34.65 18.32 20.72
CA ARG A 91 -34.31 19.74 20.54
C ARG A 91 -32.88 19.97 20.08
N VAL A 92 -31.93 19.21 20.62
CA VAL A 92 -30.51 19.29 20.25
C VAL A 92 -30.32 18.78 18.82
N LEU A 93 -30.88 17.62 18.47
CA LEU A 93 -30.81 17.06 17.11
C LEU A 93 -31.40 18.01 16.07
N HIS A 94 -32.59 18.55 16.32
CA HIS A 94 -33.19 19.57 15.44
C HIS A 94 -32.37 20.85 15.39
N SER A 95 -31.69 21.22 16.48
CA SER A 95 -30.83 22.40 16.47
C SER A 95 -29.57 22.19 15.63
N LEU A 96 -28.94 21.01 15.74
CA LEU A 96 -27.78 20.63 14.92
C LEU A 96 -28.15 20.58 13.42
N LEU A 97 -29.27 19.94 13.08
CA LEU A 97 -29.80 19.93 11.71
C LEU A 97 -30.18 21.33 11.23
N GLY A 98 -30.83 22.13 12.08
CA GLY A 98 -31.22 23.48 11.73
C GLY A 98 -30.02 24.37 11.35
N VAL A 99 -28.88 24.18 12.02
CA VAL A 99 -27.64 24.85 11.63
C VAL A 99 -27.14 24.36 10.27
N SER A 100 -27.21 23.06 9.97
CA SER A 100 -26.72 22.54 8.69
C SER A 100 -27.51 23.00 7.47
N PHE A 101 -28.78 23.41 7.65
CA PHE A 101 -29.62 23.99 6.60
C PHE A 101 -29.43 25.50 6.39
N LEU A 102 -28.65 26.18 7.25
CA LEU A 102 -28.33 27.60 7.03
C LEU A 102 -27.45 27.72 5.77
N ARG A 103 -27.56 28.84 5.04
CA ARG A 103 -26.78 29.04 3.81
C ARG A 103 -25.47 29.74 4.13
N PHE A 104 -24.34 29.13 3.76
CA PHE A 104 -23.00 29.72 3.89
C PHE A 104 -22.89 31.11 3.24
N GLU A 105 -23.60 31.35 2.14
CA GLU A 105 -23.58 32.64 1.44
C GLU A 105 -24.08 33.82 2.31
N CYS A 106 -24.83 33.51 3.36
CA CYS A 106 -25.53 34.50 4.19
C CYS A 106 -24.87 34.69 5.56
N LEU A 107 -24.02 33.77 6.02
CA LEU A 107 -23.34 33.82 7.32
C LEU A 107 -21.82 33.80 7.12
N ASP A 108 -21.15 34.84 7.58
CA ASP A 108 -19.67 34.83 7.64
C ASP A 108 -19.18 34.01 8.83
N HIS A 109 -17.96 33.48 8.70
CA HIS A 109 -17.30 32.68 9.73
C HIS A 109 -17.24 33.39 11.09
N GLU A 110 -17.04 34.72 11.09
CA GLU A 110 -17.06 35.52 12.32
C GLU A 110 -18.40 35.41 13.06
N SER A 111 -19.54 35.21 12.38
CA SER A 111 -20.83 35.00 13.05
C SER A 111 -20.87 33.76 13.93
N PHE A 112 -20.23 32.67 13.52
CA PHE A 112 -20.19 31.43 14.28
C PHE A 112 -19.24 31.55 15.48
N LYS A 113 -18.12 32.25 15.29
CA LYS A 113 -17.11 32.52 16.30
C LYS A 113 -17.61 33.50 17.36
N ASP A 114 -18.27 34.58 16.94
CA ASP A 114 -18.87 35.59 17.81
C ASP A 114 -19.93 34.98 18.75
N LEU A 115 -20.66 33.98 18.26
CA LEU A 115 -21.71 33.30 19.02
C LEU A 115 -21.21 32.15 19.89
N ASP A 116 -19.94 31.75 19.76
CA ASP A 116 -19.34 30.64 20.49
C ASP A 116 -20.21 29.37 20.49
N ILE A 117 -20.78 29.03 19.31
CA ILE A 117 -21.75 27.94 19.21
C ILE A 117 -21.10 26.55 19.31
N LEU A 118 -19.80 26.44 19.01
CA LEU A 118 -19.10 25.17 18.95
C LEU A 118 -18.97 24.50 20.33
N PRO A 119 -18.48 25.15 21.41
CA PRO A 119 -18.37 24.49 22.71
C PRO A 119 -19.67 23.87 23.27
N PRO A 120 -20.84 24.57 23.26
CA PRO A 120 -22.08 23.96 23.75
C PRO A 120 -22.60 22.85 22.83
N SER A 121 -22.47 22.98 21.51
CA SER A 121 -22.79 21.90 20.57
C SER A 121 -21.90 20.68 20.79
N TRP A 122 -20.60 20.90 20.99
CA TRP A 122 -19.61 19.84 21.17
C TRP A 122 -19.86 19.03 22.44
N LYS A 123 -20.18 19.69 23.56
CA LYS A 123 -20.59 19.01 24.81
C LYS A 123 -21.79 18.09 24.59
N TRP A 124 -22.76 18.54 23.81
CA TRP A 124 -23.92 17.74 23.46
C TRP A 124 -23.58 16.56 22.56
N ILE A 125 -22.80 16.78 21.50
CA ILE A 125 -22.34 15.72 20.60
C ILE A 125 -21.57 14.65 21.39
N GLN A 126 -20.67 15.05 22.30
CA GLN A 126 -19.93 14.13 23.16
C GLN A 126 -20.84 13.34 24.11
N PHE A 127 -21.83 14.01 24.74
CA PHE A 127 -22.81 13.35 25.59
C PHE A 127 -23.62 12.32 24.80
N LEU A 128 -24.18 12.73 23.64
CA LEU A 128 -25.01 11.87 22.81
C LEU A 128 -24.21 10.67 22.28
N ASP A 129 -22.96 10.86 21.83
CA ASP A 129 -22.09 9.75 21.41
C ASP A 129 -21.75 8.79 22.56
N THR A 130 -21.47 9.32 23.75
CA THR A 130 -21.10 8.52 24.93
C THR A 130 -22.25 7.64 25.39
N TYR A 131 -23.48 8.17 25.39
CA TYR A 131 -24.66 7.48 25.90
C TYR A 131 -25.58 6.94 24.80
N ARG A 132 -25.17 6.94 23.52
CA ARG A 132 -26.04 6.61 22.37
C ARG A 132 -26.79 5.29 22.53
N ASP A 133 -26.14 4.24 23.02
CA ASP A 133 -26.74 2.92 23.16
C ASP A 133 -27.80 2.91 24.28
N VAL A 134 -27.55 3.63 25.37
CA VAL A 134 -28.49 3.78 26.48
C VAL A 134 -29.67 4.66 26.07
N ILE A 135 -29.40 5.76 25.36
CA ILE A 135 -30.42 6.69 24.85
C ILE A 135 -31.33 5.97 23.86
N ALA A 136 -30.77 5.21 22.92
CA ALA A 136 -31.54 4.40 21.96
C ALA A 136 -32.44 3.37 22.64
N LEU A 137 -32.02 2.82 23.79
CA LEU A 137 -32.82 1.87 24.57
C LEU A 137 -34.00 2.54 25.28
N VAL A 138 -33.83 3.77 25.78
CA VAL A 138 -34.84 4.46 26.61
C VAL A 138 -35.72 5.44 25.84
N ILE A 139 -35.30 5.87 24.64
CA ILE A 139 -36.04 6.78 23.76
C ILE A 139 -36.24 6.08 22.42
N PRO A 140 -37.41 5.45 22.18
CA PRO A 140 -37.66 4.70 20.95
C PRO A 140 -37.61 5.54 19.67
N SER A 141 -37.77 6.86 19.80
CA SER A 141 -37.68 7.82 18.69
C SER A 141 -36.24 8.23 18.36
N PHE A 142 -35.25 7.83 19.17
CA PHE A 142 -33.86 8.20 18.98
C PHE A 142 -33.19 7.27 17.97
N ASP A 143 -32.80 7.84 16.83
CA ASP A 143 -32.08 7.15 15.78
C ASP A 143 -30.59 7.54 15.80
N VAL A 144 -29.70 6.56 16.01
CA VAL A 144 -28.26 6.78 16.10
C VAL A 144 -27.66 7.28 14.77
N PRO A 145 -28.03 6.72 13.59
CA PRO A 145 -27.71 7.33 12.30
C PRO A 145 -28.12 8.79 12.20
N GLN A 146 -29.35 9.17 12.59
CA GLN A 146 -29.78 10.57 12.60
C GLN A 146 -28.92 11.47 13.50
N LEU A 147 -28.51 10.99 14.69
CA LEU A 147 -27.56 11.72 15.54
C LEU A 147 -26.27 12.02 14.79
N TYR A 148 -25.67 10.98 14.21
CA TYR A 148 -24.39 11.11 13.55
C TYR A 148 -24.48 11.98 12.31
N TYR A 149 -25.54 11.81 11.52
CA TYR A 149 -25.83 12.68 10.38
C TYR A 149 -25.94 14.15 10.81
N ALA A 150 -26.76 14.46 11.83
CA ALA A 150 -26.94 15.82 12.34
C ALA A 150 -25.62 16.42 12.88
N SER A 151 -24.83 15.60 13.57
CA SER A 151 -23.54 16.02 14.13
C SER A 151 -22.52 16.31 13.03
N LEU A 152 -22.41 15.42 12.03
CA LEU A 152 -21.51 15.62 10.89
C LEU A 152 -21.94 16.81 10.04
N ALA A 153 -23.23 16.96 9.75
CA ALA A 153 -23.76 18.08 8.98
C ALA A 153 -23.53 19.42 9.70
N PHE A 154 -23.73 19.47 11.03
CA PHE A 154 -23.40 20.64 11.85
C PHE A 154 -21.92 20.98 11.77
N LEU A 155 -21.04 20.00 12.04
CA LEU A 155 -19.60 20.21 12.00
C LEU A 155 -19.17 20.64 10.59
N ALA A 156 -19.75 20.03 9.56
CA ALA A 156 -19.55 20.38 8.16
C ALA A 156 -19.85 21.83 7.84
N HIS A 157 -20.95 22.31 8.41
CA HIS A 157 -21.39 23.66 8.22
C HIS A 157 -20.49 24.70 8.94
N ILE A 158 -19.78 24.33 10.00
CA ILE A 158 -18.95 25.30 10.73
C ILE A 158 -17.46 25.21 10.40
N GLY A 159 -16.93 24.04 9.99
CA GLY A 159 -15.48 23.83 9.97
C GLY A 159 -14.74 23.99 8.65
N ASN A 160 -15.34 24.69 7.68
CA ASN A 160 -14.55 25.24 6.57
C ASN A 160 -13.49 26.26 7.06
N ASP A 161 -13.61 26.76 8.31
CA ASP A 161 -12.64 27.63 8.95
C ASP A 161 -11.56 26.83 9.73
N GLY A 162 -10.31 27.27 9.65
CA GLY A 162 -9.21 26.74 10.46
C GLY A 162 -9.46 26.84 11.98
N TRP A 163 -10.32 27.77 12.42
CA TRP A 163 -10.71 27.88 13.83
C TRP A 163 -11.37 26.62 14.41
N VAL A 164 -12.33 26.02 13.69
CA VAL A 164 -13.02 24.80 14.15
C VAL A 164 -12.05 23.63 14.20
N ALA A 165 -11.19 23.49 13.19
CA ALA A 165 -10.16 22.46 13.19
C ALA A 165 -9.21 22.60 14.40
N ASN A 166 -8.77 23.81 14.73
CA ASN A 166 -7.94 24.10 15.90
C ASN A 166 -8.66 23.86 17.23
N THR A 167 -9.95 24.17 17.28
CA THR A 167 -10.76 23.96 18.49
C THR A 167 -11.00 22.47 18.68
N LEU A 168 -11.46 21.75 17.66
CA LEU A 168 -11.66 20.30 17.72
C LEU A 168 -10.36 19.55 18.02
N SER A 169 -9.22 19.96 17.45
CA SER A 169 -7.92 19.34 17.74
C SER A 169 -7.50 19.52 19.20
N SER A 170 -7.94 20.59 19.87
CA SER A 170 -7.73 20.80 21.30
C SER A 170 -8.71 20.03 22.21
N GLN A 171 -9.82 19.53 21.65
CA GLN A 171 -10.84 18.81 22.41
C GLN A 171 -10.54 17.30 22.49
N CYS A 172 -11.10 16.64 23.50
CA CYS A 172 -10.92 15.20 23.70
C CYS A 172 -11.63 14.39 22.61
N ARG A 173 -10.83 13.86 21.68
CA ARG A 173 -11.14 12.75 20.77
C ARG A 173 -12.24 12.96 19.70
N PRO A 174 -12.14 13.98 18.83
CA PRO A 174 -13.10 14.15 17.74
C PRO A 174 -13.04 13.07 16.66
N ARG A 175 -11.87 12.47 16.41
CA ARG A 175 -11.65 11.46 15.35
C ARG A 175 -12.36 10.15 15.69
N LYS A 176 -12.43 9.80 16.97
CA LYS A 176 -13.21 8.64 17.44
C LYS A 176 -14.69 8.76 17.07
N LEU A 177 -15.27 9.93 17.32
CA LEU A 177 -16.65 10.24 16.97
C LEU A 177 -16.86 10.14 15.46
N PHE A 178 -15.98 10.76 14.67
CA PHE A 178 -16.04 10.74 13.21
C PHE A 178 -16.00 9.31 12.65
N ALA A 179 -15.11 8.47 13.17
CA ALA A 179 -15.03 7.07 12.82
C ALA A 179 -16.32 6.30 13.13
N ARG A 180 -16.89 6.45 14.33
CA ARG A 180 -18.17 5.81 14.70
C ARG A 180 -19.32 6.27 13.82
N ALA A 181 -19.40 7.58 13.60
CA ALA A 181 -20.39 8.19 12.73
C ALA A 181 -20.29 7.59 11.32
N TRP A 182 -19.08 7.44 10.79
CA TRP A 182 -18.84 6.82 9.50
C TRP A 182 -19.33 5.37 9.45
N VAL A 183 -18.91 4.52 10.40
CA VAL A 183 -19.35 3.11 10.46
C VAL A 183 -20.87 2.99 10.56
N CYS A 184 -21.48 3.81 11.41
CA CYS A 184 -22.92 3.79 11.64
C CYS A 184 -23.69 4.17 10.37
N LEU A 185 -23.29 5.27 9.73
CA LEU A 185 -23.95 5.77 8.52
C LEU A 185 -23.79 4.80 7.35
N LEU A 186 -22.61 4.19 7.16
CA LEU A 186 -22.39 3.20 6.10
C LEU A 186 -23.28 1.95 6.20
N ASN A 187 -23.72 1.63 7.41
CA ASN A 187 -24.60 0.49 7.67
C ASN A 187 -26.08 0.89 7.72
N SER A 188 -26.40 2.16 7.48
CA SER A 188 -27.77 2.68 7.51
C SER A 188 -28.34 2.89 6.10
N ASP A 189 -29.67 2.92 6.00
CA ASP A 189 -30.39 3.25 4.76
C ASP A 189 -30.47 4.77 4.49
N TYR A 190 -29.78 5.60 5.30
CA TYR A 190 -29.75 7.04 5.06
C TYR A 190 -29.07 7.32 3.72
N ASP A 191 -29.75 8.10 2.87
CA ASP A 191 -29.13 8.69 1.69
C ASP A 191 -28.17 9.76 2.20
N ILE A 192 -26.93 9.36 2.47
CA ILE A 192 -25.94 10.27 3.04
C ILE A 192 -25.51 11.22 1.94
N ASP A 193 -26.12 12.41 1.97
CA ASP A 193 -25.86 13.48 1.05
C ASP A 193 -24.38 13.93 1.08
N HIS A 194 -23.95 14.41 -0.09
CA HIS A 194 -22.59 14.81 -0.46
C HIS A 194 -21.80 15.54 0.63
N PHE A 195 -22.49 16.37 1.42
CA PHE A 195 -21.88 17.35 2.33
C PHE A 195 -21.30 16.73 3.61
N SER A 196 -21.97 15.72 4.19
CA SER A 196 -21.56 15.11 5.47
C SER A 196 -20.29 14.28 5.31
N PHE A 197 -20.13 13.60 4.17
CA PHE A 197 -18.93 12.86 3.81
C PHE A 197 -17.80 13.74 3.28
N LEU A 198 -18.11 14.78 2.52
CA LEU A 198 -17.12 15.78 2.08
C LEU A 198 -16.37 16.35 3.28
N TYR A 199 -17.10 16.67 4.35
CA TYR A 199 -16.49 17.21 5.54
C TYR A 199 -15.73 16.18 6.37
N LEU A 200 -16.24 14.95 6.46
CA LEU A 200 -15.49 13.84 7.05
C LEU A 200 -14.13 13.72 6.35
N GLY A 201 -14.10 13.73 5.01
CA GLY A 201 -12.89 13.66 4.21
C GLY A 201 -11.94 14.84 4.39
N ILE A 202 -12.43 16.09 4.27
CA ILE A 202 -11.62 17.31 4.46
C ILE A 202 -10.95 17.32 5.84
N ASN A 203 -11.65 16.85 6.87
CA ASN A 203 -11.10 16.84 8.21
C ASN A 203 -10.18 15.66 8.46
N LEU A 204 -10.45 14.49 7.86
CA LEU A 204 -9.54 13.34 7.95
C LEU A 204 -8.15 13.69 7.40
N ASP A 205 -8.05 14.42 6.29
CA ASP A 205 -6.79 14.90 5.73
C ASP A 205 -6.01 15.80 6.72
N ARG A 206 -6.70 16.77 7.33
CA ARG A 206 -6.11 17.63 8.38
C ARG A 206 -5.72 16.86 9.64
N PHE A 207 -6.39 15.74 9.91
CA PHE A 207 -6.25 14.97 11.13
C PHE A 207 -5.18 13.87 11.04
N THR A 208 -4.83 13.39 9.86
CA THR A 208 -3.78 12.37 9.69
C THR A 208 -2.37 12.97 9.73
N VAL A 209 -2.20 14.23 9.31
CA VAL A 209 -0.89 14.91 9.24
C VAL A 209 -0.25 15.16 10.61
N HIS A 210 -1.03 15.20 11.69
CA HIS A 210 -0.54 15.41 13.06
C HIS A 210 -0.65 14.10 13.86
N GLY A 211 0.46 13.35 13.90
CA GLY A 211 0.59 12.00 14.44
C GLY A 211 -0.18 11.75 15.76
N GLY A 212 -0.88 10.62 15.81
CA GLY A 212 -1.76 10.21 16.91
C GLY A 212 -3.26 10.17 16.55
N GLY A 213 -3.64 10.68 15.37
CA GLY A 213 -5.04 10.65 14.93
C GLY A 213 -5.54 9.31 14.46
N LEU A 214 -4.65 8.50 13.90
CA LEU A 214 -5.03 7.21 13.35
C LEU A 214 -5.47 6.23 14.45
N ASP A 215 -4.79 6.18 15.59
CA ASP A 215 -5.17 5.29 16.70
C ASP A 215 -6.55 5.64 17.27
N GLU A 216 -6.84 6.93 17.37
CA GLU A 216 -8.12 7.43 17.85
C GLU A 216 -9.26 7.11 16.86
N PHE A 217 -8.99 7.24 15.56
CA PHE A 217 -9.91 6.85 14.50
C PHE A 217 -10.15 5.33 14.49
N ILE A 218 -9.08 4.54 14.64
CA ILE A 218 -9.12 3.08 14.77
C ILE A 218 -9.97 2.67 15.99
N ASP A 219 -9.82 3.34 17.14
CA ASP A 219 -10.65 3.12 18.33
C ASP A 219 -12.13 3.47 18.08
N GLY A 220 -12.41 4.43 17.20
CA GLY A 220 -13.78 4.79 16.81
C GLY A 220 -14.45 3.76 15.91
N VAL A 221 -13.72 3.17 14.98
CA VAL A 221 -14.21 2.08 14.12
C VAL A 221 -14.12 0.71 14.80
N GLU A 222 -13.85 0.65 16.10
CA GLU A 222 -13.78 -0.59 16.89
C GLU A 222 -12.62 -1.53 16.52
N GLY A 223 -11.53 -0.96 15.98
CA GLY A 223 -10.26 -1.63 15.77
C GLY A 223 -9.86 -1.81 14.31
N LYS A 224 -8.62 -2.24 14.12
CA LYS A 224 -7.97 -2.35 12.80
C LYS A 224 -8.71 -3.28 11.84
N ALA A 225 -9.20 -4.42 12.33
CA ALA A 225 -9.88 -5.41 11.50
C ALA A 225 -11.19 -4.87 10.92
N VAL A 226 -11.97 -4.14 11.73
CA VAL A 226 -13.23 -3.51 11.31
C VAL A 226 -12.96 -2.38 10.33
N LEU A 227 -11.95 -1.54 10.58
CA LEU A 227 -11.51 -0.50 9.64
C LEU A 227 -11.21 -1.08 8.25
N VAL A 228 -10.45 -2.17 8.22
CA VAL A 228 -10.08 -2.84 6.96
C VAL A 228 -11.32 -3.32 6.20
N ALA A 229 -12.24 -4.01 6.89
CA ALA A 229 -13.45 -4.54 6.27
C ALA A 229 -14.31 -3.41 5.70
N ILE A 230 -14.47 -2.32 6.46
CA ILE A 230 -15.25 -1.15 6.06
C ILE A 230 -14.63 -0.46 4.83
N LEU A 231 -13.30 -0.29 4.79
CA LEU A 231 -12.64 0.33 3.64
C LEU A 231 -12.84 -0.47 2.35
N VAL A 232 -12.72 -1.80 2.42
CA VAL A 232 -12.91 -2.68 1.26
C VAL A 232 -14.36 -2.64 0.78
N ASP A 233 -15.31 -2.86 1.70
CA ASP A 233 -16.75 -2.85 1.41
C ASP A 233 -17.21 -1.48 0.87
N TYR A 234 -16.67 -0.40 1.41
CA TYR A 234 -16.99 0.94 0.95
C TYR A 234 -16.58 1.19 -0.51
N ILE A 235 -15.32 0.89 -0.85
CA ILE A 235 -14.85 1.10 -2.23
C ILE A 235 -15.68 0.24 -3.18
N GLU A 236 -15.93 -1.03 -2.83
CA GLU A 236 -16.75 -1.94 -3.63
C GLU A 236 -18.16 -1.39 -3.89
N ARG A 237 -18.88 -0.98 -2.82
CA ARG A 237 -20.23 -0.41 -2.94
C ARG A 237 -20.26 0.86 -3.80
N VAL A 238 -19.30 1.76 -3.61
CA VAL A 238 -19.25 3.03 -4.36
C VAL A 238 -18.95 2.78 -5.84
N THR A 239 -18.13 1.78 -6.17
CA THR A 239 -17.73 1.52 -7.55
C THR A 239 -18.75 0.67 -8.31
N SER A 240 -19.43 -0.25 -7.62
CA SER A 240 -20.40 -1.16 -8.26
C SER A 240 -21.79 -0.55 -8.48
N SER A 241 -22.15 0.55 -7.79
CA SER A 241 -23.46 1.21 -7.95
C SER A 241 -23.38 2.44 -8.86
N PRO A 242 -24.09 2.47 -10.01
CA PRO A 242 -24.15 3.64 -10.89
C PRO A 242 -24.64 4.91 -10.18
N ALA A 243 -25.55 4.78 -9.21
CA ALA A 243 -26.04 5.90 -8.41
C ALA A 243 -24.94 6.43 -7.46
N ALA A 244 -24.15 5.52 -6.86
CA ALA A 244 -23.05 5.91 -5.98
C ALA A 244 -21.89 6.57 -6.75
N ARG A 245 -21.73 6.27 -8.05
CA ARG A 245 -20.76 6.93 -8.93
C ARG A 245 -21.02 8.42 -9.14
N HIS A 246 -22.18 8.96 -8.76
CA HIS A 246 -22.35 10.42 -8.71
C HIS A 246 -21.53 11.08 -7.58
N ASN A 247 -21.01 10.27 -6.65
CA ASN A 247 -20.27 10.74 -5.49
C ASN A 247 -18.77 10.36 -5.52
N LEU A 248 -18.10 10.50 -6.66
CA LEU A 248 -16.67 10.14 -6.83
C LEU A 248 -15.73 10.88 -5.87
N GLN A 249 -16.13 12.03 -5.35
CA GLN A 249 -15.38 12.76 -4.32
C GLN A 249 -15.13 11.89 -3.07
N TYR A 250 -16.05 10.97 -2.76
CA TYR A 250 -15.88 10.05 -1.65
C TYR A 250 -14.72 9.07 -1.80
N LEU A 251 -14.48 8.58 -3.02
CA LEU A 251 -13.32 7.74 -3.30
C LEU A 251 -12.01 8.52 -3.12
N VAL A 252 -12.01 9.79 -3.51
CA VAL A 252 -10.87 10.68 -3.28
C VAL A 252 -10.57 10.80 -1.78
N PHE A 253 -11.59 10.99 -0.95
CA PHE A 253 -11.41 11.10 0.50
C PHE A 253 -10.93 9.81 1.16
N VAL A 254 -11.50 8.67 0.77
CA VAL A 254 -11.05 7.38 1.30
C VAL A 254 -9.61 7.09 0.89
N ALA A 255 -9.22 7.41 -0.35
CA ALA A 255 -7.85 7.30 -0.81
C ALA A 255 -6.88 8.21 -0.04
N GLN A 256 -7.31 9.39 0.42
CA GLN A 256 -6.49 10.29 1.27
C GLN A 256 -6.16 9.70 2.65
N LEU A 257 -6.87 8.66 3.12
CA LEU A 257 -6.50 7.96 4.35
C LEU A 257 -5.26 7.09 4.16
N PHE A 258 -5.03 6.57 2.97
CA PHE A 258 -4.01 5.54 2.75
C PHE A 258 -2.56 5.95 3.03
N PRO A 259 -2.11 7.20 2.82
CA PRO A 259 -0.81 7.66 3.32
C PRO A 259 -0.62 7.41 4.80
N ALA A 260 -1.63 7.70 5.62
CA ALA A 260 -1.57 7.48 7.06
C ALA A 260 -1.61 6.00 7.40
N LEU A 261 -2.43 5.22 6.69
CA LEU A 261 -2.49 3.76 6.86
C LEU A 261 -1.17 3.10 6.46
N ALA A 262 -0.47 3.65 5.46
CA ALA A 262 0.82 3.19 4.95
C ALA A 262 1.96 3.27 5.97
N GLU A 263 1.85 4.15 6.97
CA GLU A 263 2.79 4.21 8.09
C GLU A 263 2.70 2.95 8.99
N ASP A 264 1.53 2.30 9.05
CA ASP A 264 1.32 1.03 9.73
C ASP A 264 1.36 -0.15 8.76
N THR A 265 2.55 -0.69 8.53
CA THR A 265 2.78 -1.86 7.66
C THR A 265 1.90 -3.08 7.99
N LYS A 266 1.53 -3.30 9.27
CA LYS A 266 0.65 -4.42 9.66
C LYS A 266 -0.79 -4.18 9.22
N LEU A 267 -1.25 -2.93 9.35
CA LEU A 267 -2.57 -2.52 8.88
C LEU A 267 -2.66 -2.61 7.36
N MET A 268 -1.67 -2.11 6.62
CA MET A 268 -1.61 -2.25 5.16
C MET A 268 -1.57 -3.72 4.71
N THR A 269 -0.81 -4.56 5.40
CA THR A 269 -0.78 -6.00 5.11
C THR A 269 -2.17 -6.61 5.31
N SER A 270 -2.87 -6.21 6.38
CA SER A 270 -4.24 -6.67 6.65
C SER A 270 -5.23 -6.19 5.59
N LEU A 271 -5.10 -4.95 5.11
CA LEU A 271 -5.90 -4.41 3.99
C LEU A 271 -5.71 -5.24 2.71
N CYS A 272 -4.46 -5.55 2.37
CA CYS A 272 -4.15 -6.37 1.20
C CYS A 272 -4.68 -7.81 1.34
N GLN A 273 -4.55 -8.42 2.51
CA GLN A 273 -5.11 -9.74 2.81
C GLN A 273 -6.64 -9.78 2.71
N GLN A 274 -7.33 -8.69 3.04
CA GLN A 274 -8.78 -8.54 2.89
C GLN A 274 -9.22 -8.16 1.47
N GLY A 275 -8.29 -8.12 0.51
CA GLY A 275 -8.62 -7.99 -0.90
C GLY A 275 -8.71 -6.55 -1.41
N ILE A 276 -8.20 -5.54 -0.68
CA ILE A 276 -8.26 -4.13 -1.13
C ILE A 276 -7.63 -3.95 -2.52
N VAL A 277 -6.55 -4.69 -2.83
CA VAL A 277 -5.85 -4.62 -4.11
C VAL A 277 -6.75 -5.08 -5.25
N LYS A 278 -7.50 -6.17 -5.05
CA LYS A 278 -8.50 -6.64 -6.00
C LYS A 278 -9.58 -5.58 -6.20
N THR A 279 -10.18 -5.10 -5.10
CA THR A 279 -11.27 -4.12 -5.13
C THR A 279 -10.86 -2.84 -5.86
N ILE A 280 -9.70 -2.27 -5.54
CA ILE A 280 -9.20 -1.06 -6.21
C ILE A 280 -8.90 -1.31 -7.69
N THR A 281 -8.32 -2.46 -8.04
CA THR A 281 -8.00 -2.75 -9.45
C THR A 281 -9.26 -2.90 -10.31
N SER A 282 -10.30 -3.56 -9.77
CA SER A 282 -11.60 -3.67 -10.42
C SER A 282 -12.26 -2.29 -10.54
N ALA A 283 -12.25 -1.49 -9.47
CA ALA A 283 -12.74 -0.12 -9.46
C ALA A 283 -12.08 0.76 -10.54
N LEU A 284 -10.75 0.71 -10.66
CA LEU A 284 -10.00 1.44 -11.68
C LEU A 284 -10.45 1.06 -13.09
N SER A 285 -10.66 -0.23 -13.36
CA SER A 285 -11.08 -0.72 -14.67
C SER A 285 -12.48 -0.22 -15.05
N GLU A 286 -13.43 -0.33 -14.12
CA GLU A 286 -14.80 0.12 -14.32
C GLU A 286 -14.86 1.64 -14.51
N MET A 287 -14.23 2.40 -13.61
CA MET A 287 -14.28 3.85 -13.62
C MET A 287 -13.56 4.45 -14.83
N ALA A 288 -12.45 3.88 -15.26
CA ALA A 288 -11.72 4.39 -16.42
C ALA A 288 -12.55 4.30 -17.70
N SER A 289 -13.47 3.34 -17.82
CA SER A 289 -14.35 3.28 -18.99
C SER A 289 -15.40 4.40 -19.05
N GLU A 290 -15.69 5.04 -17.91
CA GLU A 290 -16.76 6.04 -17.75
C GLU A 290 -16.25 7.44 -17.40
N ALA A 291 -14.94 7.60 -17.21
CA ALA A 291 -14.32 8.82 -16.74
C ALA A 291 -14.38 9.93 -17.80
N THR A 292 -15.46 10.70 -17.76
CA THR A 292 -15.72 11.86 -18.63
C THR A 292 -15.66 13.19 -17.88
N THR A 293 -15.65 13.16 -16.54
CA THR A 293 -15.66 14.34 -15.66
C THR A 293 -14.33 14.55 -14.95
N LYS A 294 -14.05 15.78 -14.53
CA LYS A 294 -12.83 16.11 -13.75
C LYS A 294 -12.81 15.37 -12.41
N GLU A 295 -13.98 15.16 -11.81
CA GLU A 295 -14.16 14.44 -10.55
C GLU A 295 -13.82 12.95 -10.71
N ALA A 296 -14.18 12.34 -11.85
CA ALA A 296 -13.82 10.95 -12.14
C ALA A 296 -12.31 10.78 -12.31
N VAL A 297 -11.67 11.71 -13.02
CA VAL A 297 -10.22 11.76 -13.20
C VAL A 297 -9.49 11.87 -11.86
N LYS A 298 -9.97 12.73 -10.94
CA LYS A 298 -9.42 12.84 -9.58
C LYS A 298 -9.58 11.55 -8.77
N ALA A 299 -10.73 10.89 -8.88
CA ALA A 299 -10.97 9.63 -8.18
C ALA A 299 -10.08 8.50 -8.71
N LEU A 300 -9.86 8.44 -10.04
CA LEU A 300 -8.88 7.53 -10.63
C LEU A 300 -7.48 7.76 -10.09
N ASP A 301 -7.02 9.01 -9.99
CA ASP A 301 -5.70 9.32 -9.41
C ASP A 301 -5.57 8.85 -7.97
N ALA A 302 -6.63 9.07 -7.18
CA ALA A 302 -6.66 8.67 -5.80
C ALA A 302 -6.60 7.14 -5.65
N LEU A 303 -7.32 6.40 -6.51
CA LEU A 303 -7.26 4.94 -6.56
C LEU A 303 -5.90 4.42 -7.05
N LEU A 304 -5.29 5.05 -8.07
CA LEU A 304 -3.95 4.69 -8.56
C LEU A 304 -2.89 4.90 -7.49
N PHE A 305 -2.93 6.04 -6.80
CA PHE A 305 -2.05 6.33 -5.68
C PHE A 305 -2.23 5.30 -4.57
N THR A 306 -3.47 4.95 -4.25
CA THR A 306 -3.77 3.92 -3.24
C THR A 306 -3.23 2.55 -3.64
N LEU A 307 -3.42 2.14 -4.90
CA LEU A 307 -2.87 0.90 -5.41
C LEU A 307 -1.34 0.92 -5.36
N HIS A 308 -0.71 2.02 -5.76
CA HIS A 308 0.74 2.22 -5.64
C HIS A 308 1.21 2.01 -4.19
N LEU A 309 0.53 2.62 -3.22
CA LEU A 309 0.86 2.44 -1.81
C LEU A 309 0.73 0.97 -1.39
N CYS A 310 -0.32 0.26 -1.80
CA CYS A 310 -0.47 -1.16 -1.51
C CYS A 310 0.71 -1.97 -2.06
N LEU A 311 1.04 -1.80 -3.35
CA LEU A 311 2.12 -2.53 -4.01
C LEU A 311 3.52 -2.20 -3.46
N ARG A 312 3.73 -0.98 -2.93
CA ARG A 312 5.03 -0.52 -2.41
C ARG A 312 5.24 -0.81 -0.93
N THR A 313 4.22 -0.57 -0.10
CA THR A 313 4.31 -0.67 1.37
C THR A 313 4.21 -2.10 1.86
N THR A 314 3.47 -2.93 1.10
CA THR A 314 3.37 -4.36 1.34
C THR A 314 4.17 -5.08 0.24
N PRO A 315 5.45 -5.33 0.49
CA PRO A 315 6.47 -5.85 -0.43
C PRO A 315 6.30 -7.33 -0.78
N GLU A 316 5.09 -7.83 -0.59
CA GLU A 316 4.71 -9.18 -0.93
C GLU A 316 4.19 -9.11 -2.36
N TYR A 317 4.99 -9.59 -3.31
CA TYR A 317 4.65 -9.54 -4.72
C TYR A 317 3.37 -10.32 -5.06
N GLN A 318 2.81 -11.07 -4.11
CA GLN A 318 1.47 -11.65 -4.21
C GLN A 318 0.40 -10.60 -4.54
N TRP A 319 0.59 -9.33 -4.13
CA TRP A 319 -0.33 -8.25 -4.47
C TRP A 319 -0.20 -7.80 -5.92
N VAL A 320 1.01 -7.85 -6.50
CA VAL A 320 1.20 -7.65 -7.95
C VAL A 320 0.51 -8.77 -8.72
N ALA A 321 0.64 -10.02 -8.27
CA ALA A 321 -0.07 -11.15 -8.87
C ALA A 321 -1.60 -11.01 -8.75
N GLN A 322 -2.10 -10.58 -7.57
CA GLN A 322 -3.53 -10.35 -7.34
C GLN A 322 -4.07 -9.21 -8.20
N SER A 323 -3.34 -8.09 -8.35
CA SER A 323 -3.77 -6.98 -9.20
C SER A 323 -3.79 -7.38 -10.68
N LEU A 324 -2.78 -8.11 -11.17
CA LEU A 324 -2.79 -8.69 -12.53
C LEU A 324 -4.04 -9.54 -12.75
N GLN A 325 -4.32 -10.49 -11.85
CA GLN A 325 -5.51 -11.34 -11.90
C GLN A 325 -6.83 -10.53 -11.87
N SER A 326 -6.80 -9.35 -11.24
CA SER A 326 -7.95 -8.46 -11.09
C SER A 326 -8.10 -7.46 -12.25
N GLY A 327 -7.32 -7.59 -13.32
CA GLY A 327 -7.45 -6.78 -14.53
C GLY A 327 -6.56 -5.55 -14.58
N LEU A 328 -5.44 -5.51 -13.84
CA LEU A 328 -4.55 -4.34 -13.79
C LEU A 328 -4.09 -3.85 -15.18
N VAL A 329 -3.82 -4.77 -16.11
CA VAL A 329 -3.40 -4.42 -17.49
C VAL A 329 -4.49 -3.62 -18.20
N SER A 330 -5.75 -4.04 -18.07
CA SER A 330 -6.91 -3.32 -18.63
C SER A 330 -7.11 -1.98 -17.94
N ALA A 331 -6.98 -1.92 -16.61
CA ALA A 331 -7.06 -0.67 -15.85
C ALA A 331 -6.03 0.36 -16.32
N ILE A 332 -4.75 -0.02 -16.42
CA ILE A 332 -3.66 0.87 -16.86
C ILE A 332 -3.95 1.39 -18.28
N THR A 333 -4.33 0.49 -19.19
CA THR A 333 -4.63 0.86 -20.58
C THR A 333 -5.80 1.84 -20.65
N ALA A 334 -6.90 1.54 -19.96
CA ALA A 334 -8.10 2.39 -19.94
C ALA A 334 -7.80 3.78 -19.34
N VAL A 335 -7.07 3.85 -18.22
CA VAL A 335 -6.65 5.12 -17.61
C VAL A 335 -5.80 5.93 -18.58
N CYS A 336 -4.85 5.31 -19.29
CA CYS A 336 -4.02 6.01 -20.27
C CYS A 336 -4.87 6.55 -21.43
N CYS A 337 -5.85 5.78 -21.91
CA CYS A 337 -6.74 6.20 -23.00
C CYS A 337 -7.67 7.38 -22.65
N VAL A 338 -8.08 7.51 -21.39
CA VAL A 338 -8.85 8.68 -20.93
C VAL A 338 -7.96 9.93 -20.79
N SER A 339 -6.66 9.74 -20.64
CA SER A 339 -5.71 10.74 -20.16
C SER A 339 -4.89 11.44 -21.25
N VAL A 340 -5.36 11.47 -22.49
CA VAL A 340 -4.59 11.98 -23.66
C VAL A 340 -4.06 13.42 -23.48
N SER A 341 -4.61 14.21 -22.54
CA SER A 341 -4.17 15.57 -22.23
C SER A 341 -3.39 15.72 -20.92
N ARG A 342 -2.97 14.64 -20.24
CA ARG A 342 -2.24 14.72 -18.97
C ARG A 342 -0.77 15.05 -19.17
N GLU A 343 -0.21 15.84 -18.25
CA GLU A 343 1.23 16.09 -18.22
C GLU A 343 1.96 14.85 -17.68
N GLU A 344 3.25 14.70 -18.02
CA GLU A 344 4.08 13.56 -17.58
C GLU A 344 4.10 13.41 -16.04
N ALA A 345 3.99 14.51 -15.30
CA ALA A 345 3.90 14.52 -13.85
C ALA A 345 2.69 13.74 -13.31
N ASP A 346 1.57 13.73 -14.05
CA ASP A 346 0.34 13.03 -13.65
C ASP A 346 0.44 11.50 -13.83
N LEU A 347 1.46 11.02 -14.56
CA LEU A 347 1.69 9.59 -14.82
C LEU A 347 2.59 8.92 -13.77
N GLN A 348 3.06 9.66 -12.76
CA GLN A 348 4.01 9.15 -11.76
C GLN A 348 3.55 7.86 -11.06
N TRP A 349 2.24 7.74 -10.76
CA TRP A 349 1.70 6.57 -10.07
C TRP A 349 1.62 5.35 -11.00
N LEU A 350 1.25 5.57 -12.27
CA LEU A 350 1.26 4.53 -13.29
C LEU A 350 2.68 4.01 -13.53
N ASN A 351 3.64 4.92 -13.67
CA ASN A 351 5.06 4.57 -13.79
C ASN A 351 5.53 3.71 -12.60
N SER A 352 5.17 4.11 -11.38
CA SER A 352 5.53 3.37 -10.17
C SER A 352 4.84 2.00 -10.06
N ILE A 353 3.60 1.87 -10.56
CA ILE A 353 2.89 0.59 -10.64
C ILE A 353 3.56 -0.34 -11.66
N VAL A 354 3.88 0.17 -12.86
CA VAL A 354 4.60 -0.59 -13.90
C VAL A 354 5.98 -1.02 -13.38
N GLU A 355 6.71 -0.14 -12.69
CA GLU A 355 7.96 -0.51 -12.03
C GLU A 355 7.76 -1.64 -11.01
N SER A 356 6.70 -1.59 -10.20
CA SER A 356 6.38 -2.65 -9.23
C SER A 356 6.07 -3.99 -9.94
N MET A 357 5.39 -3.94 -11.09
CA MET A 357 5.15 -5.10 -11.96
C MET A 357 6.47 -5.66 -12.50
N THR A 358 7.34 -4.80 -13.04
CA THR A 358 8.67 -5.17 -13.57
C THR A 358 9.53 -5.83 -12.50
N LEU A 359 9.59 -5.26 -11.30
CA LEU A 359 10.30 -5.85 -10.17
C LEU A 359 9.69 -7.20 -9.73
N GLY A 360 8.39 -7.41 -9.96
CA GLY A 360 7.69 -8.66 -9.68
C GLY A 360 8.05 -9.81 -10.63
N LEU A 361 8.63 -9.53 -11.80
CA LEU A 361 8.98 -10.54 -12.80
C LEU A 361 10.06 -11.52 -12.35
N VAL A 362 10.69 -11.31 -11.20
CA VAL A 362 11.63 -12.28 -10.60
C VAL A 362 10.93 -13.44 -9.88
N PHE A 363 9.64 -13.31 -9.57
CA PHE A 363 8.86 -14.32 -8.86
C PHE A 363 8.07 -15.18 -9.86
N LYS A 364 8.14 -16.50 -9.69
CA LYS A 364 7.44 -17.44 -10.57
C LYS A 364 5.94 -17.23 -10.52
N PHE A 365 5.35 -17.06 -9.33
CA PHE A 365 3.90 -16.88 -9.22
C PHE A 365 3.40 -15.59 -9.91
N VAL A 366 4.20 -14.51 -9.97
CA VAL A 366 3.85 -13.29 -10.75
C VAL A 366 3.92 -13.60 -12.24
N LEU A 367 4.98 -14.27 -12.70
CA LEU A 367 5.11 -14.65 -14.11
C LEU A 367 3.99 -15.58 -14.60
N LEU A 368 3.45 -16.44 -13.72
CA LEU A 368 2.28 -17.24 -14.06
C LEU A 368 1.04 -16.36 -14.33
N GLN A 369 0.85 -15.28 -13.58
CA GLN A 369 -0.22 -14.31 -13.85
C GLN A 369 0.06 -13.49 -15.11
N VAL A 370 1.31 -13.06 -15.32
CA VAL A 370 1.72 -12.38 -16.57
C VAL A 370 1.47 -13.26 -17.79
N ARG A 371 1.78 -14.56 -17.71
CA ARG A 371 1.48 -15.53 -18.77
C ARG A 371 -0.02 -15.62 -19.05
N ALA A 372 -0.85 -15.65 -18.01
CA ALA A 372 -2.31 -15.70 -18.15
C ALA A 372 -2.87 -14.41 -18.76
N GLU A 373 -2.28 -13.26 -18.43
CA GLU A 373 -2.68 -11.93 -18.91
C GLU A 373 -1.99 -11.51 -20.21
N TRP A 374 -1.13 -12.36 -20.79
CA TRP A 374 -0.30 -12.03 -21.95
C TRP A 374 -1.09 -11.45 -23.14
N PRO A 375 -2.25 -12.00 -23.56
CA PRO A 375 -3.02 -11.42 -24.66
C PRO A 375 -3.46 -9.97 -24.40
N ARG A 376 -3.75 -9.62 -23.13
CA ARG A 376 -4.10 -8.24 -22.76
C ARG A 376 -2.86 -7.34 -22.73
N ILE A 377 -1.71 -7.88 -22.34
CA ILE A 377 -0.42 -7.15 -22.35
C ILE A 377 -0.04 -6.79 -23.79
N GLU A 378 -0.17 -7.72 -24.74
CA GLU A 378 0.06 -7.47 -26.16
C GLU A 378 -0.91 -6.43 -26.73
N SER A 379 -2.19 -6.52 -26.38
CA SER A 379 -3.18 -5.52 -26.79
C SER A 379 -2.87 -4.13 -26.22
N ALA A 380 -2.45 -4.05 -24.95
CA ALA A 380 -2.04 -2.81 -24.30
C ALA A 380 -0.80 -2.21 -24.95
N TYR A 381 0.16 -3.05 -25.37
CA TYR A 381 1.37 -2.62 -26.08
C TYR A 381 1.02 -1.84 -27.35
N THR A 382 0.10 -2.34 -28.17
CA THR A 382 -0.38 -1.63 -29.36
C THR A 382 -1.17 -0.38 -28.99
N ALA A 383 -2.05 -0.46 -27.99
CA ALA A 383 -2.89 0.67 -27.58
C ALA A 383 -2.10 1.86 -27.02
N LEU A 384 -0.95 1.60 -26.40
CA LEU A 384 -0.08 2.61 -25.81
C LEU A 384 0.94 3.17 -26.80
N GLN A 385 0.97 2.73 -28.06
CA GLN A 385 1.89 3.31 -29.07
C GLN A 385 1.65 4.81 -29.22
N GLY A 386 2.72 5.60 -29.04
CA GLY A 386 2.66 7.05 -29.08
C GLY A 386 2.22 7.74 -27.77
N HIS A 387 1.88 6.98 -26.73
CA HIS A 387 1.60 7.52 -25.39
C HIS A 387 2.88 7.71 -24.58
N ALA A 388 2.90 8.66 -23.63
CA ALA A 388 4.07 8.91 -22.77
C ALA A 388 4.48 7.69 -21.91
N MET A 389 3.54 6.79 -21.63
CA MET A 389 3.80 5.52 -20.93
C MET A 389 4.46 4.44 -21.81
N PHE A 390 4.55 4.65 -23.13
CA PHE A 390 4.96 3.60 -24.07
C PHE A 390 6.34 3.03 -23.73
N GLU A 391 7.34 3.87 -23.49
CA GLU A 391 8.71 3.42 -23.21
C GLU A 391 8.79 2.54 -21.95
N LYS A 392 8.11 2.94 -20.87
CA LYS A 392 8.06 2.16 -19.63
C LYS A 392 7.29 0.85 -19.81
N TRP A 393 6.18 0.88 -20.56
CA TRP A 393 5.42 -0.32 -20.89
C TRP A 393 6.17 -1.27 -21.82
N HIS A 394 6.93 -0.74 -22.79
CA HIS A 394 7.78 -1.49 -23.70
C HIS A 394 8.89 -2.21 -22.93
N GLY A 395 9.59 -1.50 -22.03
CA GLY A 395 10.60 -2.11 -21.15
C GLY A 395 10.03 -3.23 -20.28
N PHE A 396 8.85 -3.02 -19.68
CA PHE A 396 8.13 -4.07 -18.95
C PHE A 396 7.80 -5.29 -19.85
N THR A 397 7.20 -5.06 -21.01
CA THR A 397 6.74 -6.12 -21.92
C THR A 397 7.91 -6.98 -22.42
N ARG A 398 9.00 -6.32 -22.83
CA ARG A 398 10.22 -7.01 -23.29
C ARG A 398 10.86 -7.83 -22.18
N LEU A 399 10.99 -7.29 -20.97
CA LEU A 399 11.52 -8.05 -19.84
C LEU A 399 10.60 -9.23 -19.48
N ALA A 400 9.28 -9.02 -19.49
CA ALA A 400 8.30 -10.05 -19.22
C ALA A 400 8.42 -11.22 -20.22
N GLU A 401 8.58 -10.93 -21.51
CA GLU A 401 8.78 -11.94 -22.54
C GLU A 401 10.03 -12.80 -22.26
N ILE A 402 11.17 -12.15 -22.00
CA ILE A 402 12.43 -12.83 -21.65
C ILE A 402 12.21 -13.74 -20.43
N ARG A 403 11.55 -13.23 -19.38
CA ARG A 403 11.30 -14.02 -18.15
C ARG A 403 10.30 -15.15 -18.35
N LEU A 404 9.33 -15.01 -19.25
CA LEU A 404 8.41 -16.08 -19.62
C LEU A 404 9.12 -17.21 -20.39
N GLN A 405 10.12 -16.88 -21.20
CA GLN A 405 10.98 -17.88 -21.84
C GLN A 405 11.79 -18.64 -20.78
N THR A 406 12.39 -17.93 -19.80
CA THR A 406 13.06 -18.54 -18.65
C THR A 406 12.10 -19.44 -17.85
N LEU A 407 10.87 -19.00 -17.60
CA LEU A 407 9.87 -19.81 -16.90
C LEU A 407 9.52 -21.09 -17.69
N THR A 408 9.38 -20.99 -19.00
CA THR A 408 9.07 -22.14 -19.86
C THR A 408 10.21 -23.16 -19.88
N ALA A 409 11.46 -22.70 -20.00
CA ALA A 409 12.63 -23.56 -19.90
C ALA A 409 12.79 -24.18 -18.49
N TYR A 410 12.42 -23.45 -17.44
CA TYR A 410 12.36 -23.98 -16.07
C TYR A 410 11.35 -25.11 -15.93
N GLU A 411 10.14 -24.94 -16.45
CA GLU A 411 9.08 -25.96 -16.40
C GLU A 411 9.43 -27.22 -17.21
N LYS A 412 10.16 -27.06 -18.32
CA LYS A 412 10.72 -28.19 -19.10
C LYS A 412 11.88 -28.90 -18.40
N GLY A 413 12.43 -28.32 -17.34
CA GLY A 413 13.59 -28.85 -16.63
C GLY A 413 14.93 -28.48 -17.26
N ASP A 414 14.99 -27.52 -18.19
CA ASP A 414 16.24 -27.12 -18.86
C ASP A 414 17.24 -26.48 -17.88
N PHE A 415 16.75 -25.95 -16.76
CA PHE A 415 17.54 -25.44 -15.63
C PHE A 415 17.70 -26.44 -14.48
N SER A 416 17.12 -27.64 -14.60
CA SER A 416 17.33 -28.76 -13.66
C SER A 416 18.68 -29.47 -13.86
N ARG A 417 19.59 -28.83 -14.62
CA ARG A 417 20.89 -29.34 -15.03
C ARG A 417 21.69 -29.92 -13.87
N HIS A 418 22.57 -30.82 -14.27
CA HIS A 418 23.87 -31.09 -13.68
C HIS A 418 24.14 -30.40 -12.33
N ARG A 419 24.00 -31.17 -11.26
CA ARG A 419 24.52 -30.85 -9.93
C ARG A 419 25.89 -31.49 -9.79
N VAL A 420 26.69 -30.96 -8.89
CA VAL A 420 28.01 -31.51 -8.57
C VAL A 420 27.96 -32.09 -7.17
N CYS A 421 28.75 -33.13 -6.95
CA CYS A 421 28.94 -33.71 -5.63
C CYS A 421 29.57 -32.67 -4.69
N SER A 422 29.02 -32.51 -3.48
CA SER A 422 29.53 -31.60 -2.46
C SER A 422 30.83 -32.10 -1.82
N ASN A 423 31.17 -33.38 -1.99
CA ASN A 423 32.49 -33.89 -1.59
C ASN A 423 33.57 -33.26 -2.48
N SER A 424 34.46 -32.46 -1.88
CA SER A 424 35.51 -31.73 -2.59
C SER A 424 36.51 -32.62 -3.34
N THR A 425 36.61 -33.91 -3.03
CA THR A 425 37.46 -34.84 -3.79
C THR A 425 36.74 -35.50 -4.97
N CYS A 426 35.43 -35.31 -5.10
CA CYS A 426 34.62 -35.88 -6.17
C CYS A 426 34.30 -34.82 -7.24
N ALA A 427 34.58 -35.13 -8.52
CA ALA A 427 34.24 -34.26 -9.64
C ALA A 427 32.94 -34.66 -10.37
N MET A 428 32.16 -35.57 -9.79
CA MET A 428 30.96 -36.09 -10.46
C MET A 428 29.93 -34.99 -10.65
N MET A 429 29.51 -34.82 -11.90
CA MET A 429 28.47 -33.90 -12.34
C MET A 429 27.37 -34.72 -13.03
N ALA A 430 26.14 -34.65 -12.54
CA ALA A 430 25.02 -35.46 -13.06
C ALA A 430 23.66 -34.78 -12.84
N ALA A 431 22.57 -35.29 -13.44
CA ALA A 431 21.24 -34.75 -13.18
C ALA A 431 20.93 -34.70 -11.66
N LYS A 432 20.18 -33.69 -11.20
CA LYS A 432 19.85 -33.51 -9.76
C LYS A 432 19.27 -34.78 -9.12
N THR A 433 18.52 -35.58 -9.88
CA THR A 433 17.91 -36.86 -9.46
C THR A 433 18.93 -37.95 -9.17
N ALA A 434 20.15 -37.86 -9.70
CA ALA A 434 21.24 -38.80 -9.43
C ALA A 434 21.97 -38.51 -8.10
N PHE A 435 21.65 -37.39 -7.43
CA PHE A 435 22.25 -37.01 -6.16
C PHE A 435 21.34 -37.31 -4.98
N ARG A 436 21.96 -37.76 -3.90
CA ARG A 436 21.36 -37.88 -2.56
C ARG A 436 21.55 -36.56 -1.83
N ARG A 437 20.52 -36.11 -1.12
CA ARG A 437 20.65 -34.94 -0.23
C ARG A 437 21.14 -35.38 1.14
N CYS A 438 21.93 -34.54 1.80
CA CYS A 438 22.18 -34.71 3.23
C CYS A 438 20.85 -34.63 3.98
N SER A 439 20.52 -35.64 4.79
CA SER A 439 19.25 -35.69 5.54
C SER A 439 19.14 -34.62 6.62
N ALA A 440 20.27 -34.08 7.09
CA ALA A 440 20.31 -33.08 8.14
C ALA A 440 20.14 -31.64 7.61
N CYS A 441 20.99 -31.20 6.66
CA CYS A 441 20.91 -29.84 6.12
C CYS A 441 20.09 -29.70 4.83
N SER A 442 19.83 -30.80 4.12
CA SER A 442 19.18 -30.83 2.79
C SER A 442 19.85 -29.99 1.68
N LEU A 443 20.98 -29.34 1.98
CA LEU A 443 21.71 -28.46 1.07
C LEU A 443 22.77 -29.22 0.27
N ALA A 444 23.60 -30.01 0.95
CA ALA A 444 24.67 -30.77 0.31
C ALA A 444 24.12 -31.93 -0.52
N LEU A 445 24.70 -32.12 -1.70
CA LEU A 445 24.31 -33.13 -2.70
C LEU A 445 25.47 -34.11 -2.90
N TYR A 446 25.22 -35.41 -2.76
CA TYR A 446 26.25 -36.44 -2.91
C TYR A 446 25.83 -37.48 -3.94
N CYS A 447 26.74 -37.83 -4.85
CA CYS A 447 26.46 -38.88 -5.84
C CYS A 447 26.35 -40.28 -5.21
N SER A 448 26.89 -40.46 -4.00
CA SER A 448 26.88 -41.74 -3.28
C SER A 448 26.94 -41.55 -1.76
N LYS A 449 26.56 -42.59 -1.02
CA LYS A 449 26.71 -42.63 0.45
C LYS A 449 28.19 -42.57 0.87
N ALA A 450 29.09 -43.13 0.05
CA ALA A 450 30.53 -43.08 0.29
C ALA A 450 31.05 -41.64 0.24
N CYS A 451 30.65 -40.85 -0.77
CA CYS A 451 31.00 -39.43 -0.84
C CYS A 451 30.44 -38.63 0.33
N GLN A 452 29.19 -38.90 0.75
CA GLN A 452 28.61 -38.24 1.92
C GLN A 452 29.37 -38.57 3.20
N SER A 453 29.71 -39.84 3.44
CA SER A 453 30.44 -40.28 4.62
C SER A 453 31.87 -39.72 4.63
N HIS A 454 32.54 -39.70 3.47
CA HIS A 454 33.86 -39.11 3.34
C HIS A 454 33.84 -37.62 3.66
N ASP A 455 32.93 -36.86 3.05
CA ASP A 455 32.78 -35.42 3.30
C ASP A 455 32.37 -35.11 4.76
N TRP A 456 31.59 -36.01 5.38
CA TRP A 456 31.23 -35.91 6.80
C TRP A 456 32.43 -36.03 7.75
N HIS A 457 33.30 -37.00 7.52
CA HIS A 457 34.43 -37.30 8.42
C HIS A 457 35.71 -36.52 8.09
N PHE A 458 35.94 -36.20 6.81
CA PHE A 458 37.19 -35.63 6.34
C PHE A 458 37.01 -34.28 5.61
N GLY A 459 35.78 -33.92 5.23
CA GLY A 459 35.48 -32.70 4.49
C GLY A 459 34.82 -31.60 5.33
N ASP A 460 34.84 -31.70 6.66
CA ASP A 460 34.23 -30.76 7.62
C ASP A 460 32.71 -30.56 7.44
N HIS A 461 32.03 -31.44 6.68
CA HIS A 461 30.59 -31.29 6.46
C HIS A 461 29.80 -31.40 7.76
N SER A 462 30.27 -32.15 8.76
CA SER A 462 29.64 -32.21 10.09
C SER A 462 29.45 -30.81 10.69
N ASP A 463 30.50 -30.01 10.72
CA ASP A 463 30.48 -28.71 11.39
C ASP A 463 29.78 -27.65 10.55
N TYR A 464 30.01 -27.70 9.24
CA TYR A 464 29.24 -26.93 8.27
C TYR A 464 27.74 -27.20 8.37
N CYS A 465 27.33 -28.47 8.46
CA CYS A 465 25.93 -28.88 8.53
C CYS A 465 25.25 -28.35 9.79
N LYS A 466 25.96 -28.36 10.94
CA LYS A 466 25.46 -27.77 12.20
C LYS A 466 25.27 -26.26 12.07
N ARG A 467 26.29 -25.54 11.58
CA ARG A 467 26.23 -24.08 11.35
C ARG A 467 25.12 -23.70 10.37
N TYR A 468 24.98 -24.43 9.27
CA TYR A 468 23.92 -24.17 8.30
C TYR A 468 22.54 -24.40 8.90
N LYS A 469 22.34 -25.46 9.69
CA LYS A 469 21.05 -25.74 10.31
C LYS A 469 20.63 -24.64 11.29
N SER A 470 21.56 -24.09 12.08
CA SER A 470 21.25 -22.97 12.98
C SER A 470 20.85 -21.70 12.23
N VAL A 471 21.52 -21.43 11.09
CA VAL A 471 21.19 -20.30 10.22
C VAL A 471 19.91 -20.53 9.42
N GLN A 472 19.65 -21.75 8.96
CA GLN A 472 18.45 -22.07 8.22
C GLN A 472 17.21 -21.80 9.07
N LEU A 473 17.22 -22.14 10.36
CA LEU A 473 16.10 -21.86 11.27
C LEU A 473 15.79 -20.36 11.39
N SER A 474 16.76 -19.47 11.22
CA SER A 474 16.52 -18.01 11.19
C SER A 474 16.13 -17.49 9.79
N MET A 475 16.58 -18.14 8.71
CA MET A 475 16.30 -17.74 7.32
C MET A 475 15.05 -18.38 6.68
N SER A 476 14.41 -19.34 7.35
CA SER A 476 13.38 -20.23 6.75
C SER A 476 12.06 -19.56 6.36
N SER A 477 11.82 -18.29 6.70
CA SER A 477 10.45 -17.78 6.78
C SER A 477 9.90 -17.04 5.55
N SER A 478 10.66 -16.79 4.46
CA SER A 478 10.20 -15.80 3.47
C SER A 478 9.90 -16.29 2.05
N LEU A 479 10.56 -17.33 1.54
CA LEU A 479 10.31 -17.84 0.18
C LEU A 479 10.10 -19.35 0.18
N ASP A 480 9.10 -19.80 -0.58
CA ASP A 480 8.83 -21.22 -0.77
C ASP A 480 9.94 -21.91 -1.60
N VAL A 481 9.90 -23.24 -1.63
CA VAL A 481 10.92 -24.06 -2.31
C VAL A 481 10.88 -23.90 -3.83
N GLN A 482 9.70 -23.68 -4.42
CA GLN A 482 9.54 -23.50 -5.86
C GLN A 482 10.08 -22.14 -6.31
N GLU A 483 9.82 -21.08 -5.55
CA GLU A 483 10.35 -19.74 -5.81
C GLU A 483 11.88 -19.72 -5.70
N LYS A 484 12.46 -20.33 -4.66
CA LYS A 484 13.93 -20.49 -4.56
C LYS A 484 14.52 -21.26 -5.74
N SER A 485 13.81 -22.28 -6.22
CA SER A 485 14.22 -23.09 -7.36
C SER A 485 14.14 -22.29 -8.66
N PHE A 486 13.08 -21.49 -8.84
CA PHE A 486 12.93 -20.60 -9.99
C PHE A 486 13.95 -19.45 -9.99
N LEU A 487 14.19 -18.79 -8.86
CA LEU A 487 15.23 -17.76 -8.74
C LEU A 487 16.61 -18.28 -9.15
N ARG A 488 16.93 -19.55 -8.84
CA ARG A 488 18.17 -20.18 -9.31
C ARG A 488 18.19 -20.38 -10.83
N ALA A 489 17.05 -20.71 -11.44
CA ALA A 489 16.92 -20.81 -12.89
C ALA A 489 17.07 -19.44 -13.56
N LEU A 490 16.40 -18.42 -13.02
CA LEU A 490 16.50 -17.02 -13.42
C LEU A 490 17.95 -16.52 -13.40
N LEU A 491 18.65 -16.83 -12.30
CA LEU A 491 20.05 -16.50 -12.12
C LEU A 491 20.95 -17.18 -13.14
N TYR A 492 20.69 -18.46 -13.41
CA TYR A 492 21.45 -19.23 -14.37
C TYR A 492 21.29 -18.69 -15.79
N ASP A 493 20.05 -18.41 -16.20
CA ASP A 493 19.72 -17.81 -17.48
C ASP A 493 20.42 -16.45 -17.65
N THR A 494 20.27 -15.59 -16.65
CA THR A 494 20.91 -14.27 -16.61
C THR A 494 22.44 -14.36 -16.64
N TYR A 495 23.02 -15.33 -15.93
CA TYR A 495 24.46 -15.59 -15.97
C TYR A 495 24.91 -15.98 -17.38
N LEU A 496 24.18 -16.86 -18.07
CA LEU A 496 24.56 -17.28 -19.43
C LEU A 496 24.54 -16.10 -20.39
N SER A 497 23.52 -15.25 -20.33
CA SER A 497 23.41 -14.06 -21.17
C SER A 497 24.49 -13.01 -20.87
N ALA A 498 24.96 -12.93 -19.61
CA ALA A 498 26.00 -11.99 -19.19
C ALA A 498 27.40 -12.64 -19.06
N ARG A 499 27.59 -13.88 -19.50
CA ARG A 499 28.77 -14.70 -19.17
C ARG A 499 30.08 -14.03 -19.56
N ARG A 500 30.14 -13.40 -20.73
CA ARG A 500 31.33 -12.68 -21.21
C ARG A 500 31.74 -11.53 -20.29
N ALA A 501 30.78 -10.69 -19.90
CA ALA A 501 31.02 -9.56 -18.99
C ALA A 501 31.43 -10.05 -17.60
N ILE A 502 30.78 -11.12 -17.12
CA ILE A 502 31.14 -11.77 -15.86
C ILE A 502 32.58 -12.29 -15.92
N MET A 503 33.00 -12.99 -16.97
CA MET A 503 34.37 -13.50 -17.10
C MET A 503 35.42 -12.38 -17.11
N ALA A 504 35.15 -11.27 -17.80
CA ALA A 504 36.03 -10.11 -17.80
C ALA A 504 36.20 -9.55 -16.38
N LYS A 505 35.09 -9.42 -15.64
CA LYS A 505 35.10 -8.98 -14.24
C LYS A 505 35.78 -9.97 -13.30
N ARG A 506 35.61 -11.27 -13.52
CA ARG A 506 36.32 -12.32 -12.78
C ARG A 506 37.83 -12.22 -12.96
N MET A 507 38.29 -11.98 -14.19
CA MET A 507 39.71 -11.84 -14.51
C MET A 507 40.29 -10.58 -13.87
N GLU A 508 39.58 -9.44 -13.97
CA GLU A 508 39.94 -8.19 -13.28
C GLU A 508 40.08 -8.41 -11.77
N PHE A 509 39.09 -9.06 -11.16
CA PHE A 509 39.12 -9.40 -9.74
C PHE A 509 40.29 -10.31 -9.37
N ALA A 510 40.56 -11.35 -10.17
CA ALA A 510 41.65 -12.29 -9.92
C ALA A 510 43.04 -11.61 -9.95
N ARG A 511 43.19 -10.53 -10.73
CA ARG A 511 44.40 -9.68 -10.72
C ARG A 511 44.50 -8.84 -9.46
N CYS A 512 43.41 -8.18 -9.08
CA CYS A 512 43.41 -7.20 -7.98
C CYS A 512 43.29 -7.83 -6.59
N SER A 513 42.72 -9.02 -6.47
CA SER A 513 42.37 -9.64 -5.17
C SER A 513 42.39 -11.18 -5.24
N PRO A 514 43.54 -11.80 -5.55
CA PRO A 514 43.63 -13.25 -5.76
C PRO A 514 43.26 -14.08 -4.52
N ASP A 515 43.45 -13.54 -3.31
CA ASP A 515 43.22 -14.26 -2.05
C ASP A 515 41.79 -14.11 -1.50
N ARG A 516 40.92 -13.36 -2.21
CA ARG A 516 39.56 -13.09 -1.74
C ARG A 516 38.54 -13.91 -2.51
N THR A 517 37.46 -14.29 -1.85
CA THR A 517 36.35 -15.00 -2.50
C THR A 517 35.55 -14.00 -3.34
N LEU A 518 35.46 -14.27 -4.64
CA LEU A 518 34.61 -13.51 -5.55
C LEU A 518 33.14 -13.83 -5.32
N ILE A 519 32.32 -12.78 -5.20
CA ILE A 519 30.86 -12.87 -5.21
C ILE A 519 30.34 -12.11 -6.41
N ILE A 520 29.53 -12.77 -7.22
CA ILE A 520 28.83 -12.13 -8.33
C ILE A 520 27.42 -11.77 -7.82
N LEU A 521 27.20 -10.49 -7.58
CA LEU A 521 25.90 -9.95 -7.19
C LEU A 521 25.03 -9.72 -8.43
N PHE A 522 23.80 -10.21 -8.38
CA PHE A 522 22.73 -9.93 -9.33
C PHE A 522 21.68 -9.11 -8.58
N ASP A 523 21.67 -7.80 -8.81
CA ASP A 523 20.72 -6.89 -8.16
C ASP A 523 19.46 -6.72 -9.02
N TYR A 524 18.33 -7.20 -8.51
CA TYR A 524 17.00 -7.06 -9.10
C TYR A 524 16.12 -6.11 -8.27
N THR A 525 16.71 -5.22 -7.46
CA THR A 525 15.96 -4.21 -6.69
C THR A 525 15.63 -2.95 -7.49
N SER A 526 16.10 -2.89 -8.73
CA SER A 526 15.91 -1.81 -9.70
C SER A 526 15.42 -2.39 -11.03
N PRO A 527 14.45 -1.75 -11.72
CA PRO A 527 13.96 -2.20 -13.02
C PRO A 527 15.00 -2.05 -14.14
N ASP A 528 15.83 -1.00 -14.05
CA ASP A 528 16.62 -0.51 -15.19
C ASP A 528 18.05 -1.08 -15.28
N ALA A 529 18.44 -2.04 -14.43
CA ALA A 529 19.79 -2.61 -14.53
C ALA A 529 19.92 -3.93 -13.79
N LEU A 530 20.29 -4.99 -14.53
CA LEU A 530 21.08 -6.05 -13.91
C LEU A 530 22.44 -5.45 -13.56
N ARG A 531 22.67 -5.16 -12.27
CA ARG A 531 24.00 -4.79 -11.79
C ARG A 531 24.77 -6.04 -11.44
N ILE A 532 25.91 -6.22 -12.12
CA ILE A 532 26.88 -7.26 -11.85
C ILE A 532 28.02 -6.62 -11.06
N GLU A 533 27.95 -6.75 -9.75
CA GLU A 533 29.00 -6.25 -8.86
C GLU A 533 29.86 -7.42 -8.38
N CYS A 534 31.18 -7.24 -8.43
CA CYS A 534 32.14 -8.13 -7.80
C CYS A 534 32.38 -7.61 -6.38
N ALA A 535 31.62 -8.12 -5.41
CA ALA A 535 31.72 -7.65 -4.04
C ALA A 535 32.92 -8.28 -3.33
N VAL A 536 33.78 -7.45 -2.78
CA VAL A 536 34.94 -7.84 -1.97
C VAL A 536 34.65 -7.49 -0.50
N GLY A 537 34.24 -8.44 0.34
CA GLY A 537 34.19 -8.23 1.79
C GLY A 537 33.15 -7.24 2.34
N VAL A 538 32.09 -6.91 1.58
CA VAL A 538 31.01 -5.97 1.99
C VAL A 538 29.69 -6.69 2.33
N LEU A 539 29.69 -8.01 2.43
CA LEU A 539 28.56 -8.67 3.07
C LEU A 539 28.78 -8.60 4.59
N PRO A 540 27.75 -8.24 5.39
CA PRO A 540 27.87 -8.12 6.84
C PRO A 540 28.48 -9.37 7.48
N ASP A 541 28.85 -9.28 8.76
CA ASP A 541 29.19 -10.42 9.64
C ASP A 541 27.99 -11.39 9.84
N ASP A 542 27.30 -11.73 8.77
CA ASP A 542 26.16 -12.60 8.70
C ASP A 542 26.68 -14.04 8.61
N PRO A 543 26.40 -14.90 9.61
CA PRO A 543 26.85 -16.29 9.64
C PRO A 543 26.59 -17.14 8.37
N PRO A 544 25.48 -16.99 7.60
CA PRO A 544 25.30 -17.67 6.32
C PRO A 544 26.42 -17.40 5.32
N TYR A 545 26.97 -16.18 5.29
CA TYR A 545 27.99 -15.82 4.30
C TYR A 545 29.26 -16.64 4.47
N GLN A 546 29.82 -16.67 5.69
CA GLN A 546 31.05 -17.40 5.96
C GLN A 546 30.90 -18.89 5.63
N ILE A 547 29.73 -19.46 5.94
CA ILE A 547 29.39 -20.85 5.60
C ILE A 547 29.53 -21.09 4.09
N PHE A 548 28.94 -20.23 3.25
CA PHE A 548 29.05 -20.37 1.79
C PHE A 548 30.45 -20.07 1.24
N ALA A 549 31.16 -19.10 1.83
CA ALA A 549 32.55 -18.79 1.45
C ALA A 549 33.48 -19.97 1.72
N ASP A 550 33.40 -20.57 2.92
CA ASP A 550 34.16 -21.78 3.30
C ASP A 550 33.86 -22.94 2.34
N MET A 551 32.59 -23.07 1.90
CA MET A 551 32.20 -24.09 0.93
C MET A 551 32.82 -23.85 -0.46
N VAL A 552 32.86 -22.61 -0.93
CA VAL A 552 33.45 -22.24 -2.22
C VAL A 552 34.95 -22.47 -2.22
N GLN A 553 35.66 -22.06 -1.16
CA GLN A 553 37.10 -22.27 -1.01
C GLN A 553 37.45 -23.76 -1.01
N ARG A 554 36.72 -24.59 -0.25
CA ARG A 554 36.91 -26.05 -0.22
C ARG A 554 36.71 -26.73 -1.58
N ASN A 555 35.91 -26.13 -2.47
CA ASN A 555 35.65 -26.69 -3.78
C ASN A 555 36.73 -26.37 -4.83
N GLY A 556 37.81 -25.67 -4.45
CA GLY A 556 38.95 -25.41 -5.32
C GLY A 556 38.60 -24.56 -6.54
N GLY A 557 37.57 -23.71 -6.44
CA GLY A 557 37.08 -22.88 -7.55
C GLY A 557 36.04 -23.54 -8.46
N ARG A 558 35.62 -24.78 -8.20
CA ARG A 558 34.50 -25.44 -8.92
C ARG A 558 33.15 -24.85 -8.61
N LEU A 559 33.02 -24.24 -7.45
CA LEU A 559 31.81 -23.63 -6.97
C LEU A 559 32.03 -22.12 -6.94
N GLU A 560 31.08 -21.37 -7.47
CA GLU A 560 31.06 -19.91 -7.41
C GLU A 560 29.96 -19.46 -6.45
N LEU A 561 30.23 -18.39 -5.70
CA LEU A 561 29.23 -17.75 -4.86
C LEU A 561 28.54 -16.65 -5.64
N HIS A 562 27.22 -16.76 -5.75
CA HIS A 562 26.40 -15.71 -6.33
C HIS A 562 25.48 -15.17 -5.26
N ALA A 563 25.15 -13.90 -5.38
CA ALA A 563 24.18 -13.23 -4.54
C ALA A 563 23.05 -12.73 -5.42
N ILE A 564 21.80 -13.00 -5.05
CA ILE A 564 20.62 -12.37 -5.64
C ILE A 564 20.12 -11.34 -4.65
N ARG A 565 20.07 -10.07 -5.03
CA ARG A 565 19.39 -9.05 -4.23
C ARG A 565 18.03 -8.76 -4.85
N ILE A 566 16.97 -8.99 -4.09
CA ILE A 566 15.58 -8.70 -4.50
C ILE A 566 14.90 -7.91 -3.38
N ARG A 567 13.89 -7.10 -3.70
CA ARG A 567 13.00 -6.59 -2.65
C ARG A 567 12.12 -7.77 -2.22
N HIS A 568 11.95 -7.96 -0.92
CA HIS A 568 11.04 -8.97 -0.38
C HIS A 568 10.76 -8.64 1.08
N GLY A 569 9.51 -8.55 1.50
CA GLY A 569 9.22 -8.20 2.90
C GLY A 569 9.72 -6.79 3.30
N GLY A 570 9.95 -5.89 2.34
CA GLY A 570 9.92 -4.42 2.57
C GLY A 570 11.30 -3.82 2.46
N ALA A 571 12.27 -4.71 2.44
CA ALA A 571 13.67 -4.43 2.34
C ALA A 571 14.24 -5.18 1.14
N ALA A 572 15.37 -4.68 0.66
CA ALA A 572 16.26 -5.46 -0.18
C ALA A 572 16.82 -6.62 0.66
N ARG A 573 16.59 -7.85 0.21
CA ARG A 573 17.14 -9.08 0.79
C ARG A 573 18.13 -9.69 -0.17
N THR A 574 19.25 -10.16 0.36
CA THR A 574 20.28 -10.84 -0.42
C THR A 574 20.24 -12.34 -0.15
N TYR A 575 20.10 -13.14 -1.20
CA TYR A 575 20.09 -14.59 -1.14
C TYR A 575 21.36 -15.13 -1.77
N LEU A 576 22.12 -15.91 -1.00
CA LEU A 576 23.33 -16.55 -1.48
C LEU A 576 22.98 -17.86 -2.20
N ILE A 577 23.41 -17.96 -3.45
CA ILE A 577 23.15 -19.11 -4.32
C ILE A 577 24.50 -19.65 -4.81
N PRO A 578 25.02 -20.73 -4.20
CA PRO A 578 26.21 -21.40 -4.70
C PRO A 578 25.88 -22.12 -6.01
N MET A 579 26.64 -21.91 -7.08
CA MET A 579 26.42 -22.54 -8.38
C MET A 579 27.71 -23.05 -9.03
N HIS A 580 27.54 -23.96 -9.98
CA HIS A 580 28.61 -24.49 -10.82
C HIS A 580 28.33 -24.02 -12.25
N PHE A 581 29.21 -23.20 -12.79
CA PHE A 581 29.07 -22.68 -14.16
C PHE A 581 30.16 -23.14 -15.10
N GLU A 582 31.34 -23.45 -14.57
CA GLU A 582 32.53 -23.74 -15.37
C GLU A 582 33.20 -25.04 -14.94
N THR A 583 33.93 -25.63 -15.89
CA THR A 583 34.81 -26.77 -15.61
C THR A 583 36.10 -26.30 -14.97
N ASP A 584 36.80 -27.22 -14.29
CA ASP A 584 38.12 -26.98 -13.70
C ASP A 584 39.10 -26.40 -14.73
N GLU A 585 39.05 -26.90 -15.96
CA GLU A 585 39.90 -26.46 -17.07
C GLU A 585 39.69 -24.98 -17.40
N LYS A 586 38.43 -24.51 -17.42
CA LYS A 586 38.10 -23.12 -17.75
C LYS A 586 38.49 -22.17 -16.62
N THR A 587 38.27 -22.57 -15.37
CA THR A 587 38.72 -21.80 -14.21
C THR A 587 40.24 -21.68 -14.18
N ALA A 588 40.97 -22.78 -14.44
CA ALA A 588 42.42 -22.78 -14.51
C ALA A 588 42.95 -21.92 -15.68
N ALA A 589 42.29 -21.99 -16.85
CA ALA A 589 42.63 -21.15 -18.00
C ALA A 589 42.42 -19.66 -17.70
N LEU A 590 41.33 -19.29 -17.03
CA LEU A 590 41.07 -17.91 -16.62
C LEU A 590 42.11 -17.39 -15.62
N GLN A 591 42.50 -18.21 -14.64
CA GLN A 591 43.56 -17.86 -13.69
C GLN A 591 44.92 -17.68 -14.38
N LYS A 592 45.23 -18.52 -15.38
CA LYS A 592 46.45 -18.37 -16.20
C LYS A 592 46.43 -17.07 -16.99
N LEU A 593 45.28 -16.71 -17.58
CA LEU A 593 45.09 -15.47 -18.31
C LEU A 593 45.21 -14.26 -17.38
N ALA A 594 44.60 -14.30 -16.20
CA ALA A 594 44.68 -13.23 -15.20
C ALA A 594 46.13 -12.94 -14.77
N LYS A 595 46.98 -13.97 -14.67
CA LYS A 595 48.41 -13.82 -14.34
C LYS A 595 49.27 -13.25 -15.48
N SER A 596 48.76 -13.21 -16.71
CA SER A 596 49.48 -12.61 -17.83
C SER A 596 49.29 -11.09 -17.83
N GLU A 597 50.37 -10.34 -18.08
CA GLU A 597 50.37 -8.88 -18.31
C GLU A 597 49.84 -8.54 -19.72
N ALA A 598 48.76 -9.21 -20.13
CA ALA A 598 48.16 -9.04 -21.44
C ALA A 598 47.40 -7.70 -21.52
N SER A 599 47.33 -7.15 -22.73
CA SER A 599 46.48 -5.98 -23.01
C SER A 599 45.00 -6.34 -22.91
N SER A 600 44.13 -5.33 -22.76
CA SER A 600 42.67 -5.52 -22.73
C SER A 600 42.11 -6.28 -23.94
N GLU A 601 42.73 -6.14 -25.11
CA GLU A 601 42.33 -6.84 -26.33
C GLU A 601 42.72 -8.32 -26.28
N ALA A 602 43.92 -8.64 -25.79
CA ALA A 602 44.37 -10.03 -25.64
C ALA A 602 43.57 -10.77 -24.56
N ASP A 603 43.15 -10.07 -23.50
CA ASP A 603 42.22 -10.61 -22.51
C ASP A 603 40.86 -10.96 -23.12
N ARG A 604 40.36 -10.09 -24.00
CA ARG A 604 39.08 -10.28 -24.69
C ARG A 604 39.11 -11.54 -25.56
N GLU A 605 40.14 -11.70 -26.38
CA GLU A 605 40.34 -12.89 -27.21
C GLU A 605 40.55 -14.15 -26.36
N GLY A 606 41.32 -14.03 -25.27
CA GLY A 606 41.54 -15.11 -24.31
C GLY A 606 40.23 -15.61 -23.67
N ILE A 607 39.36 -14.68 -23.26
CA ILE A 607 38.03 -15.01 -22.72
C ILE A 607 37.16 -15.69 -23.78
N GLU A 608 37.11 -15.18 -25.01
CA GLU A 608 36.34 -15.80 -26.10
C GLU A 608 36.80 -17.24 -26.36
N LYS A 609 38.12 -17.46 -26.36
CA LYS A 609 38.71 -18.79 -26.49
C LYS A 609 38.36 -19.73 -25.34
N ILE A 610 38.42 -19.25 -24.09
CA ILE A 610 38.01 -20.03 -22.89
C ILE A 610 36.53 -20.41 -22.97
N LEU A 611 35.70 -19.50 -23.44
CA LEU A 611 34.27 -19.73 -23.57
C LEU A 611 33.92 -20.66 -24.73
N GLY A 612 34.85 -20.88 -25.67
CA GLY A 612 34.62 -21.66 -26.89
C GLY A 612 33.79 -20.91 -27.92
N LEU A 613 33.77 -19.57 -27.85
CA LEU A 613 33.03 -18.73 -28.79
C LEU A 613 33.91 -18.50 -30.03
N SER A 614 33.79 -19.36 -31.03
CA SER A 614 34.52 -19.18 -32.31
C SER A 614 33.75 -18.25 -33.24
N GLY A 615 34.16 -16.98 -33.31
CA GLY A 615 34.05 -16.02 -34.42
C GLY A 615 32.71 -15.71 -35.12
N VAL A 616 31.65 -16.50 -34.96
CA VAL A 616 30.41 -16.38 -35.77
C VAL A 616 29.13 -16.62 -34.96
N GLU A 617 29.18 -17.29 -33.80
CA GLU A 617 28.03 -17.37 -32.88
C GLU A 617 27.93 -16.11 -32.01
N ILE A 618 27.82 -14.95 -32.64
CA ILE A 618 27.43 -13.74 -31.94
C ILE A 618 25.91 -13.85 -31.78
N TYR A 619 25.46 -14.13 -30.55
CA TYR A 619 24.13 -13.71 -30.09
C TYR A 619 24.09 -12.16 -30.14
N GLY A 620 24.04 -11.61 -31.35
CA GLY A 620 24.13 -10.18 -31.65
C GLY A 620 22.88 -9.44 -31.18
N ASP A 621 21.74 -10.12 -31.19
CA ASP A 621 20.48 -9.50 -30.78
C ASP A 621 20.33 -9.38 -29.27
N VAL A 622 20.89 -10.28 -28.44
CA VAL A 622 20.65 -10.26 -26.99
C VAL A 622 21.62 -9.31 -26.25
N LEU A 623 22.83 -9.09 -26.75
CA LEU A 623 23.80 -8.19 -26.11
C LEU A 623 23.62 -6.72 -26.52
N GLY A 624 23.20 -6.44 -27.77
CA GLY A 624 22.68 -5.11 -28.14
C GLY A 624 21.50 -4.73 -27.24
N ASP A 625 20.60 -5.70 -27.08
CA ASP A 625 19.46 -5.62 -26.17
C ASP A 625 19.82 -5.37 -24.70
N LEU A 626 20.82 -6.04 -24.13
CA LEU A 626 21.21 -5.84 -22.73
C LEU A 626 21.89 -4.49 -22.47
N SER A 627 22.55 -3.92 -23.49
CA SER A 627 23.11 -2.56 -23.38
C SER A 627 22.01 -1.48 -23.35
N GLU A 628 20.89 -1.71 -24.04
CA GLU A 628 19.69 -0.88 -23.94
C GLU A 628 18.92 -1.07 -22.61
N LEU A 629 18.99 -2.27 -22.01
CA LEU A 629 18.44 -2.57 -20.68
C LEU A 629 19.29 -2.00 -19.52
N GLY A 630 20.13 -1.01 -19.78
CA GLY A 630 20.80 -0.23 -18.76
C GLY A 630 21.75 -1.02 -17.86
N VAL A 631 22.34 -2.13 -18.35
CA VAL A 631 23.39 -2.88 -17.63
C VAL A 631 24.59 -1.94 -17.39
N SER A 632 24.53 -1.22 -16.28
CA SER A 632 25.56 -0.28 -15.87
C SER A 632 26.73 -1.07 -15.30
N THR A 633 27.89 -0.99 -15.96
CA THR A 633 29.16 -1.52 -15.49
C THR A 633 29.88 -0.53 -14.57
N ASN A 634 29.15 0.22 -13.73
CA ASN A 634 29.74 1.24 -12.87
C ASN A 634 30.72 0.62 -11.87
N LEU A 635 32.01 0.90 -12.09
CA LEU A 635 33.08 0.71 -11.13
C LEU A 635 33.00 1.87 -10.12
N GLY A 636 32.33 1.67 -9.00
CA GLY A 636 32.58 2.51 -7.84
C GLY A 636 34.00 2.25 -7.37
N SER A 637 34.90 3.22 -7.48
CA SER A 637 36.17 3.20 -6.76
C SER A 637 35.86 3.40 -5.27
N SER A 638 35.60 2.31 -4.55
CA SER A 638 35.49 2.29 -3.08
C SER A 638 36.78 1.84 -2.44
#